data_AF-A0A7W7QWI5-F1
#
_entry.id   AF-A0A7W7QWI5-F1
#
_cell.length_a   1.000
_cell.length_b   1.000
_cell.length_c   1.000
_cell.angle_alpha   90.00
_cell.angle_beta   90.00
_cell.angle_gamma   90.00
#
_symmetry.space_group_name_H-M   'P 1'
#
loop_
_entity.id
_entity.type
_entity.pdbx_description
1 polymer ?
#
loop_
_entity_poly.entity_id
_entity_poly.type
_entity_poly.pdbx_seq_one_letter_code
_entity_poly.pdbx_strand_id
1 'polypeptide(L)'
;MTIPAIPLKLTAPPPGWTVEADVVVVGSGVAGLTLALRYTVLDPGAKVLVVTKDVLSSGSTRWAQGGIAAVLDPADTPEEHLSDTLVAGVGLCDEEAVRVLVTEGPGALRELIATGARFDTDAAGELQLTREGGHRRDRIVHAGGDATGAEVQRALVKAVGESSIQVIEHALVLDLLKDAEGRAAGVTLHVMGEGERDGVGAVRAGAVVLATGGMGQVYAATTNPVVSTGDGVALALRAGAVVRDLEFVQFHPTVLWLGGDSTGQQPLVSEAVRGEGAVLVDAEGDRFMKDVHELADLAPRDVVAKAITRRMRETGTEHMYLDARHFGEEKWRTRFPTIHAVCLEHGIDPVTQLIPVAPASHYASGGVRTDLRGRTSVPGLYACGEVACTGVHGANRLASNSLLEGLVFARRIADDIHAEHAVRPAPGEPVEDGRQAGLIDPRARPRIQGHMSRGAGVLRGAASLGEVAKALLSVRWTPVAVEPCTESWETTNLLTVASALVAAARDREETRGSHWREDFAGRNDEWWLGHLDVTLTAEGTTMTYVPHGREADALPPRVEADLVEAGVEPAEIAALIEVAVAEDVQEAGDVTSLATIPEGLSATADVVARADGVVAGLAVAEGVFSRVGGGRLTVERVVKDGEHVSRGDVLMTVSGPARDLLTAERTALNLLTHLSGVATLTNRWVRAVEGTGARIRDSRKTLPGLRALEKYAVRCGGGVNHRMSLSDAALIKDNHVVAAGGVAEAFRAVRDAFPGLPIEVEVDRIDQIEPVLAEGAQEILLDNFTVEELSRAVRLVAGRARLESSGGLTLESARDVAETGVDYLAVGALTHSAPALDIALDLRGN
;
A
#
# COMPACT_ATOMS: atom_id res chain seq x y z
N MET A 1 -22.37 11.72 -2.68
CA MET A 1 -23.72 11.36 -2.14
C MET A 1 -23.64 11.38 -0.63
N THR A 2 -24.69 11.81 0.08
CA THR A 2 -24.72 11.86 1.56
C THR A 2 -24.68 10.45 2.15
N ILE A 3 -23.49 10.03 2.57
CA ILE A 3 -23.20 8.82 3.36
C ILE A 3 -23.78 9.02 4.78
N PRO A 4 -24.16 7.98 5.53
CA PRO A 4 -24.68 8.15 6.89
C PRO A 4 -23.68 8.95 7.74
N ALA A 5 -24.18 9.83 8.62
CA ALA A 5 -23.34 10.37 9.70
C ALA A 5 -23.06 9.22 10.68
N ILE A 6 -21.99 8.50 10.39
CA ILE A 6 -21.39 7.52 11.27
C ILE A 6 -20.73 8.30 12.41
N PRO A 7 -20.97 7.94 13.68
CA PRO A 7 -20.32 8.64 14.78
C PRO A 7 -18.81 8.46 14.69
N LEU A 8 -18.07 9.55 14.90
CA LEU A 8 -16.61 9.57 14.90
C LEU A 8 -16.00 9.10 16.23
N LYS A 9 -16.85 8.91 17.24
CA LYS A 9 -16.53 8.45 18.58
C LYS A 9 -17.74 7.72 19.15
N LEU A 10 -17.54 6.64 19.91
CA LEU A 10 -18.64 5.99 20.61
C LEU A 10 -19.02 6.81 21.84
N THR A 11 -20.33 7.02 22.06
CA THR A 11 -20.78 7.56 23.34
C THR A 11 -20.51 6.51 24.43
N ALA A 12 -19.75 6.88 25.45
CA ALA A 12 -19.43 6.03 26.60
C ALA A 12 -19.20 6.90 27.85
N PRO A 13 -19.44 6.36 29.06
CA PRO A 13 -18.98 7.00 30.30
C PRO A 13 -17.48 7.32 30.29
N PRO A 14 -17.01 8.33 31.04
CA PRO A 14 -15.59 8.56 31.20
C PRO A 14 -14.90 7.35 31.86
N PRO A 15 -13.63 7.05 31.54
CA PRO A 15 -12.88 5.97 32.18
C PRO A 15 -12.88 6.08 33.70
N GLY A 16 -13.37 5.05 34.39
CA GLY A 16 -13.36 4.95 35.86
C GLY A 16 -12.03 4.45 36.43
N TRP A 17 -11.16 3.90 35.57
CA TRP A 17 -9.85 3.38 35.91
C TRP A 17 -8.88 3.49 34.72
N THR A 18 -7.58 3.45 34.99
CA THR A 18 -6.53 3.52 33.97
C THR A 18 -5.38 2.57 34.30
N VAL A 19 -4.82 1.93 33.28
CA VAL A 19 -3.61 1.11 33.37
C VAL A 19 -2.59 1.53 32.32
N GLU A 20 -1.31 1.43 32.65
CA GLU A 20 -0.18 1.73 31.76
C GLU A 20 0.44 0.42 31.26
N ALA A 21 0.74 0.37 29.97
CA ALA A 21 1.47 -0.72 29.32
C ALA A 21 2.49 -0.14 28.34
N ASP A 22 3.53 -0.88 27.99
CA ASP A 22 4.41 -0.49 26.88
C ASP A 22 3.70 -0.81 25.56
N VAL A 23 3.08 -1.99 25.48
CA VAL A 23 2.31 -2.45 24.32
C VAL A 23 0.95 -2.97 24.77
N VAL A 24 -0.11 -2.47 24.14
CA VAL A 24 -1.45 -3.07 24.25
C VAL A 24 -1.82 -3.79 22.96
N VAL A 25 -2.15 -5.07 23.08
CA VAL A 25 -2.60 -5.94 21.99
C VAL A 25 -4.08 -6.19 22.15
N VAL A 26 -4.88 -5.77 21.18
CA VAL A 26 -6.33 -5.91 21.18
C VAL A 26 -6.72 -7.12 20.33
N GLY A 27 -6.98 -8.24 20.99
CA GLY A 27 -7.36 -9.51 20.40
C GLY A 27 -6.44 -10.67 20.80
N SER A 28 -7.04 -11.83 21.08
CA SER A 28 -6.35 -13.03 21.57
C SER A 28 -6.26 -14.16 20.54
N GLY A 29 -6.38 -13.85 19.25
CA GLY A 29 -6.15 -14.80 18.17
C GLY A 29 -4.65 -15.06 17.93
N VAL A 30 -4.35 -15.89 16.91
CA VAL A 30 -2.97 -16.26 16.54
C VAL A 30 -2.04 -15.06 16.41
N ALA A 31 -2.47 -13.99 15.75
CA ALA A 31 -1.66 -12.81 15.52
C ALA A 31 -1.32 -12.07 16.83
N GLY A 32 -2.35 -11.79 17.65
CA GLY A 32 -2.17 -11.05 18.90
C GLY A 32 -1.32 -11.80 19.93
N LEU A 33 -1.58 -13.10 20.14
CA LEU A 33 -0.81 -13.88 21.12
C LEU A 33 0.64 -14.13 20.65
N THR A 34 0.85 -14.33 19.35
CA THR A 34 2.21 -14.47 18.79
C THR A 34 3.01 -13.20 19.00
N LEU A 35 2.42 -12.04 18.72
CA LEU A 35 3.07 -10.75 18.93
C LEU A 35 3.42 -10.53 20.40
N ALA A 36 2.45 -10.73 21.30
CA ALA A 36 2.64 -10.52 22.73
C ALA A 36 3.78 -11.38 23.28
N LEU A 37 3.79 -12.68 22.94
CA LEU A 37 4.86 -13.61 23.32
C LEU A 37 6.21 -13.19 22.74
N ARG A 38 6.27 -12.90 21.43
CA ARG A 38 7.49 -12.46 20.76
C ARG A 38 8.06 -11.20 21.43
N TYR A 39 7.21 -10.24 21.75
CA TYR A 39 7.63 -9.00 22.38
C TYR A 39 8.25 -9.22 23.77
N THR A 40 7.69 -10.13 24.58
CA THR A 40 8.32 -10.50 25.88
C THR A 40 9.67 -11.20 25.76
N VAL A 41 9.97 -11.82 24.61
CA VAL A 41 11.30 -12.39 24.34
C VAL A 41 12.29 -11.29 23.96
N LEU A 42 11.86 -10.29 23.19
CA LEU A 42 12.68 -9.14 22.79
C LEU A 42 12.98 -8.22 23.97
N ASP A 43 11.98 -7.98 24.81
CA ASP A 43 12.08 -7.17 26.02
C ASP A 43 11.39 -7.85 27.22
N PRO A 44 12.15 -8.67 27.99
CA PRO A 44 11.63 -9.35 29.17
C PRO A 44 11.14 -8.41 30.29
N GLY A 45 11.54 -7.13 30.26
CA GLY A 45 11.13 -6.13 31.26
C GLY A 45 9.85 -5.38 30.92
N ALA A 46 9.35 -5.52 29.69
CA ALA A 46 8.21 -4.75 29.21
C ALA A 46 6.87 -5.23 29.79
N LYS A 47 5.97 -4.26 29.98
CA LYS A 47 4.57 -4.44 30.34
C LYS A 47 3.74 -4.64 29.07
N VAL A 48 3.50 -5.90 28.74
CA VAL A 48 2.60 -6.28 27.64
C VAL A 48 1.22 -6.57 28.18
N LEU A 49 0.19 -5.93 27.61
CA LEU A 49 -1.21 -6.14 27.96
C LEU A 49 -1.99 -6.69 26.76
N VAL A 50 -2.63 -7.84 26.91
CA VAL A 50 -3.59 -8.39 25.96
C VAL A 50 -5.00 -8.07 26.43
N VAL A 51 -5.81 -7.51 25.55
CA VAL A 51 -7.24 -7.24 25.79
C VAL A 51 -8.05 -8.11 24.83
N THR A 52 -9.04 -8.84 25.33
CA THR A 52 -9.92 -9.65 24.48
C THR A 52 -11.37 -9.55 24.93
N LYS A 53 -12.28 -9.53 23.95
CA LYS A 53 -13.73 -9.33 24.18
C LYS A 53 -14.39 -10.49 24.91
N ASP A 54 -13.78 -11.65 24.90
CA ASP A 54 -14.30 -12.85 25.55
C ASP A 54 -13.16 -13.47 26.36
N VAL A 55 -13.18 -14.77 26.60
CA VAL A 55 -12.05 -15.49 27.18
C VAL A 55 -10.88 -15.59 26.19
N LEU A 56 -9.67 -15.77 26.71
CA LEU A 56 -8.41 -15.82 25.96
C LEU A 56 -8.39 -16.93 24.88
N SER A 57 -9.16 -18.01 25.09
CA SER A 57 -9.29 -19.12 24.14
C SER A 57 -10.36 -18.93 23.05
N SER A 58 -11.09 -17.80 23.06
CA SER A 58 -12.09 -17.44 22.06
C SER A 58 -11.46 -16.78 20.83
N GLY A 59 -12.27 -16.60 19.77
CA GLY A 59 -11.88 -15.98 18.50
C GLY A 59 -11.83 -16.96 17.32
N SER A 60 -11.58 -16.44 16.12
CA SER A 60 -11.64 -17.23 14.87
C SER A 60 -10.57 -18.31 14.78
N THR A 61 -9.39 -18.10 15.38
CA THR A 61 -8.23 -19.01 15.29
C THR A 61 -8.60 -20.44 15.68
N ARG A 62 -9.31 -20.63 16.80
CA ARG A 62 -9.71 -21.95 17.30
C ARG A 62 -10.55 -22.76 16.30
N TRP A 63 -11.30 -22.07 15.44
CA TRP A 63 -12.23 -22.68 14.48
C TRP A 63 -11.60 -23.01 13.12
N ALA A 64 -10.31 -22.70 12.92
CA ALA A 64 -9.63 -23.05 11.69
C ALA A 64 -9.45 -24.58 11.59
N GLN A 65 -10.05 -25.19 10.56
CA GLN A 65 -10.05 -26.65 10.37
C GLN A 65 -8.89 -27.15 9.51
N GLY A 66 -8.56 -26.44 8.42
CA GLY A 66 -7.59 -26.87 7.40
C GLY A 66 -6.17 -26.96 7.96
N GLY A 67 -5.35 -25.93 7.71
CA GLY A 67 -4.01 -25.92 8.27
C GLY A 67 -3.26 -24.62 8.11
N ILE A 68 -1.94 -24.71 8.22
CA ILE A 68 -1.01 -23.60 7.99
C ILE A 68 -0.18 -23.96 6.76
N ALA A 69 -0.26 -23.14 5.71
CA ALA A 69 0.59 -23.31 4.53
C ALA A 69 2.01 -22.84 4.84
N ALA A 70 3.02 -23.69 4.73
CA ALA A 70 4.43 -23.32 4.86
C ALA A 70 5.31 -24.22 4.00
N VAL A 71 6.27 -23.64 3.27
CA VAL A 71 7.20 -24.38 2.42
C VAL A 71 8.24 -25.10 3.29
N LEU A 72 7.97 -26.39 3.56
CA LEU A 72 8.83 -27.25 4.38
C LEU A 72 9.47 -28.39 3.59
N ASP A 73 8.81 -28.87 2.53
CA ASP A 73 9.31 -29.93 1.67
C ASP A 73 10.44 -29.38 0.77
N PRO A 74 11.62 -30.03 0.69
CA PRO A 74 12.69 -29.66 -0.23
C PRO A 74 12.30 -29.62 -1.72
N ALA A 75 11.20 -30.27 -2.11
CA ALA A 75 10.65 -30.27 -3.47
C ALA A 75 9.66 -29.13 -3.75
N ASP A 76 9.34 -28.30 -2.74
CA ASP A 76 8.53 -27.09 -2.85
C ASP A 76 9.42 -25.85 -2.63
N THR A 77 8.99 -24.69 -3.13
CA THR A 77 9.77 -23.46 -3.07
C THR A 77 8.92 -22.25 -2.66
N PRO A 78 9.51 -21.25 -1.98
CA PRO A 78 8.80 -20.00 -1.70
C PRO A 78 8.26 -19.32 -2.97
N GLU A 79 8.95 -19.44 -4.11
CA GLU A 79 8.51 -18.87 -5.38
C GLU A 79 7.25 -19.58 -5.94
N GLU A 80 7.14 -20.91 -5.76
CA GLU A 80 5.92 -21.65 -6.11
C GLU A 80 4.74 -21.25 -5.20
N HIS A 81 4.97 -21.06 -3.90
CA HIS A 81 3.92 -20.57 -2.98
C HIS A 81 3.54 -19.11 -3.25
N LEU A 82 4.51 -18.26 -3.61
CA LEU A 82 4.28 -16.89 -4.08
C LEU A 82 3.35 -16.92 -5.30
N SER A 83 3.69 -17.71 -6.33
CA SER A 83 2.87 -17.83 -7.54
C SER A 83 1.43 -18.26 -7.23
N ASP A 84 1.24 -19.28 -6.39
CA ASP A 84 -0.09 -19.74 -6.01
C ASP A 84 -0.89 -18.64 -5.29
N THR A 85 -0.22 -17.85 -4.45
CA THR A 85 -0.86 -16.76 -3.70
C THR A 85 -1.23 -15.58 -4.61
N LEU A 86 -0.34 -15.16 -5.52
CA LEU A 86 -0.60 -14.09 -6.49
C LEU A 86 -1.75 -14.44 -7.43
N VAL A 87 -1.82 -15.69 -7.88
CA VAL A 87 -2.93 -16.20 -8.71
C VAL A 87 -4.24 -16.15 -7.92
N ALA A 88 -4.23 -16.59 -6.66
CA ALA A 88 -5.42 -16.59 -5.82
C ALA A 88 -5.95 -15.17 -5.54
N GLY A 89 -5.08 -14.18 -5.38
CA GLY A 89 -5.45 -12.78 -5.12
C GLY A 89 -5.88 -11.97 -6.34
N VAL A 90 -5.93 -12.58 -7.53
CA VAL A 90 -6.52 -12.00 -8.76
C VAL A 90 -5.94 -10.64 -9.14
N GLY A 91 -4.61 -10.53 -9.02
CA GLY A 91 -3.85 -9.36 -9.47
C GLY A 91 -3.92 -8.13 -8.57
N LEU A 92 -4.34 -8.29 -7.30
CA LEU A 92 -4.29 -7.23 -6.28
C LEU A 92 -3.43 -7.61 -5.05
N CYS A 93 -2.66 -8.69 -5.14
CA CYS A 93 -1.67 -9.00 -4.10
C CYS A 93 -0.49 -8.05 -4.19
N ASP A 94 -0.09 -7.44 -3.08
CA ASP A 94 1.23 -6.83 -2.96
C ASP A 94 2.29 -7.94 -3.02
N GLU A 95 3.10 -7.96 -4.08
CA GLU A 95 4.08 -9.02 -4.30
C GLU A 95 5.12 -9.08 -3.19
N GLU A 96 5.55 -7.94 -2.66
CA GLU A 96 6.56 -7.89 -1.60
C GLU A 96 5.98 -8.43 -0.29
N ALA A 97 4.72 -8.09 0.03
CA ALA A 97 4.02 -8.65 1.19
C ALA A 97 3.87 -10.17 1.09
N VAL A 98 3.54 -10.70 -0.09
CA VAL A 98 3.46 -12.15 -0.31
C VAL A 98 4.84 -12.78 -0.23
N ARG A 99 5.88 -12.16 -0.79
CA ARG A 99 7.26 -12.64 -0.72
C ARG A 99 7.76 -12.74 0.73
N VAL A 100 7.43 -11.75 1.55
CA VAL A 100 7.65 -11.77 3.01
C VAL A 100 6.93 -12.97 3.64
N LEU A 101 5.62 -13.14 3.38
CA LEU A 101 4.83 -14.24 3.92
C LEU A 101 5.49 -15.60 3.63
N VAL A 102 5.77 -15.90 2.37
CA VAL A 102 6.21 -17.24 1.94
C VAL A 102 7.66 -17.54 2.34
N THR A 103 8.51 -16.51 2.44
CA THR A 103 9.92 -16.68 2.81
C THR A 103 10.10 -16.80 4.32
N GLU A 104 9.35 -16.01 5.10
CA GLU A 104 9.45 -16.03 6.57
C GLU A 104 8.56 -17.11 7.21
N GLY A 105 7.55 -17.58 6.48
CA GLY A 105 6.55 -18.55 6.95
C GLY A 105 7.12 -19.82 7.60
N PRO A 106 8.09 -20.51 6.98
CA PRO A 106 8.72 -21.69 7.58
C PRO A 106 9.40 -21.40 8.92
N GLY A 107 9.99 -20.21 9.09
CA GLY A 107 10.57 -19.77 10.36
C GLY A 107 9.50 -19.56 11.42
N ALA A 108 8.43 -18.86 11.06
CA ALA A 108 7.30 -18.58 11.96
C ALA A 108 6.61 -19.86 12.44
N LEU A 109 6.44 -20.86 11.56
CA LEU A 109 5.87 -22.16 11.93
C LEU A 109 6.77 -22.94 12.90
N ARG A 110 8.09 -22.95 12.69
CA ARG A 110 9.03 -23.61 13.61
C ARG A 110 9.01 -22.98 15.00
N GLU A 111 8.90 -21.66 15.08
CA GLU A 111 8.73 -20.96 16.36
C GLU A 111 7.43 -21.36 17.06
N LEU A 112 6.31 -21.44 16.33
CA LEU A 112 5.03 -21.91 16.88
C LEU A 112 5.12 -23.35 17.44
N ILE A 113 5.83 -24.24 16.74
CA ILE A 113 6.13 -25.60 17.23
C ILE A 113 6.96 -25.53 18.53
N ALA A 114 7.98 -24.67 18.57
CA ALA A 114 8.80 -24.47 19.77
C ALA A 114 8.01 -23.89 20.95
N THR A 115 6.99 -23.05 20.69
CA THR A 115 6.02 -22.56 21.69
C THR A 115 5.10 -23.68 22.22
N GLY A 116 5.03 -24.81 21.52
CA GLY A 116 4.39 -26.03 22.00
C GLY A 116 3.22 -26.52 21.17
N ALA A 117 3.02 -26.02 19.95
CA ALA A 117 2.06 -26.56 19.00
C ALA A 117 2.54 -27.92 18.46
N ARG A 118 1.62 -28.86 18.30
CA ARG A 118 1.87 -30.24 17.87
C ARG A 118 1.09 -30.55 16.60
N PHE A 119 1.80 -30.79 15.50
CA PHE A 119 1.20 -31.14 14.22
C PHE A 119 1.28 -32.65 13.98
N ASP A 120 0.41 -33.15 13.11
CA ASP A 120 0.35 -34.58 12.79
C ASP A 120 1.61 -35.01 12.04
N THR A 121 2.18 -36.14 12.43
CA THR A 121 3.41 -36.71 11.83
C THR A 121 3.14 -38.08 11.22
N ASP A 122 3.93 -38.46 10.23
CA ASP A 122 3.92 -39.80 9.67
C ASP A 122 4.61 -40.83 10.59
N ALA A 123 4.73 -42.07 10.13
CA ALA A 123 5.38 -43.15 10.88
C ALA A 123 6.90 -42.94 11.08
N ALA A 124 7.54 -42.08 10.28
CA ALA A 124 8.94 -41.70 10.42
C ALA A 124 9.13 -40.51 11.38
N GLY A 125 8.04 -39.84 11.78
CA GLY A 125 8.06 -38.65 12.63
C GLY A 125 8.17 -37.34 11.87
N GLU A 126 8.07 -37.38 10.53
CA GLU A 126 8.06 -36.19 9.68
C GLU A 126 6.66 -35.58 9.64
N LEU A 127 6.57 -34.25 9.47
CA LEU A 127 5.28 -33.56 9.41
C LEU A 127 4.45 -34.04 8.22
N GLN A 128 3.18 -34.38 8.45
CA GLN A 128 2.25 -34.70 7.37
C GLN A 128 1.87 -33.42 6.64
N LEU A 129 2.15 -33.38 5.35
CA LEU A 129 1.78 -32.28 4.46
C LEU A 129 0.60 -32.69 3.60
N THR A 130 -0.33 -31.76 3.43
CA THR A 130 -1.50 -31.93 2.57
C THR A 130 -1.68 -30.73 1.65
N ARG A 131 -2.65 -30.83 0.73
CA ARG A 131 -2.97 -29.80 -0.25
C ARG A 131 -4.44 -29.39 -0.13
N GLU A 132 -4.67 -28.08 -0.13
CA GLU A 132 -5.99 -27.46 -0.15
C GLU A 132 -6.16 -26.61 -1.41
N GLY A 133 -7.37 -26.05 -1.59
CA GLY A 133 -7.76 -25.29 -2.77
C GLY A 133 -6.76 -24.18 -3.13
N GLY A 134 -6.35 -24.16 -4.39
CA GLY A 134 -5.44 -23.16 -4.97
C GLY A 134 -3.95 -23.47 -4.85
N HIS A 135 -3.54 -24.46 -4.05
CA HIS A 135 -2.14 -24.88 -3.94
C HIS A 135 -1.76 -25.90 -5.02
N ARG A 136 -0.55 -25.76 -5.58
CA ARG A 136 0.01 -26.74 -6.52
C ARG A 136 0.85 -27.84 -5.84
N ARG A 137 1.32 -27.60 -4.61
CA ARG A 137 2.13 -28.53 -3.80
C ARG A 137 1.46 -28.87 -2.47
N ASP A 138 1.88 -29.98 -1.88
CA ASP A 138 1.50 -30.39 -0.53
C ASP A 138 2.37 -29.62 0.47
N ARG A 139 1.81 -28.56 1.08
CA ARG A 139 2.57 -27.65 1.97
C ARG A 139 1.82 -27.26 3.23
N ILE A 140 0.67 -27.88 3.47
CA ILE A 140 -0.22 -27.51 4.56
C ILE A 140 -0.06 -28.50 5.68
N VAL A 141 0.46 -28.01 6.81
CA VAL A 141 0.52 -28.77 8.06
C VAL A 141 -0.82 -28.70 8.77
N HIS A 142 -1.25 -29.82 9.34
CA HIS A 142 -2.48 -29.93 10.11
C HIS A 142 -2.26 -30.62 11.46
N ALA A 143 -3.22 -30.49 12.36
CA ALA A 143 -3.21 -31.16 13.66
C ALA A 143 -4.58 -31.75 14.02
N GLY A 144 -4.59 -32.98 14.53
CA GLY A 144 -5.81 -33.66 14.96
C GLY A 144 -6.79 -33.91 13.83
N GLY A 145 -6.30 -34.11 12.59
CA GLY A 145 -7.13 -34.21 11.40
C GLY A 145 -7.63 -32.85 10.92
N ASP A 146 -8.76 -32.37 11.45
CA ASP A 146 -9.46 -31.14 11.05
C ASP A 146 -9.56 -30.10 12.19
N ALA A 147 -8.58 -30.10 13.12
CA ALA A 147 -8.60 -29.30 14.34
C ALA A 147 -7.36 -28.40 14.53
N THR A 148 -6.68 -28.03 13.45
CA THR A 148 -5.40 -27.29 13.48
C THR A 148 -5.49 -26.00 14.30
N GLY A 149 -6.54 -25.22 14.11
CA GLY A 149 -6.76 -23.97 14.83
C GLY A 149 -6.90 -24.14 16.34
N ALA A 150 -7.55 -25.21 16.78
CA ALA A 150 -7.73 -25.51 18.20
C ALA A 150 -6.39 -25.84 18.88
N GLU A 151 -5.53 -26.58 18.19
CA GLU A 151 -4.19 -26.90 18.67
C GLU A 151 -3.28 -25.67 18.74
N VAL A 152 -3.32 -24.80 17.73
CA VAL A 152 -2.58 -23.52 17.72
C VAL A 152 -3.03 -22.64 18.88
N GLN A 153 -4.35 -22.47 19.06
CA GLN A 153 -4.88 -21.67 20.17
C GLN A 153 -4.47 -22.25 21.52
N ARG A 154 -4.54 -23.58 21.70
CA ARG A 154 -4.13 -24.27 22.93
C ARG A 154 -2.67 -23.98 23.27
N ALA A 155 -1.77 -24.07 22.29
CA ALA A 155 -0.35 -23.83 22.49
C ALA A 155 -0.06 -22.38 22.91
N LEU A 156 -0.64 -21.41 22.20
CA LEU A 156 -0.43 -19.98 22.47
C LEU A 156 -1.03 -19.55 23.82
N VAL A 157 -2.26 -19.98 24.13
CA VAL A 157 -2.91 -19.72 25.43
C VAL A 157 -2.06 -20.25 26.58
N LYS A 158 -1.54 -21.48 26.45
CA LYS A 158 -0.66 -22.07 27.45
C LYS A 158 0.60 -21.22 27.65
N ALA A 159 1.27 -20.86 26.56
CA ALA A 159 2.50 -20.06 26.63
C ALA A 159 2.28 -18.69 27.26
N VAL A 160 1.15 -18.03 26.97
CA VAL A 160 0.78 -16.76 27.59
C VAL A 160 0.55 -16.93 29.09
N GLY A 161 -0.12 -18.00 29.53
CA GLY A 161 -0.32 -18.30 30.95
C GLY A 161 0.97 -18.61 31.72
N GLU A 162 2.06 -18.96 31.03
CA GLU A 162 3.39 -19.20 31.60
C GLU A 162 4.32 -17.96 31.50
N SER A 163 3.82 -16.84 30.98
CA SER A 163 4.56 -15.59 30.73
C SER A 163 4.23 -14.47 31.73
N SER A 164 4.87 -13.30 31.58
CA SER A 164 4.56 -12.07 32.34
C SER A 164 3.43 -11.23 31.73
N ILE A 165 2.81 -11.67 30.64
CA ILE A 165 1.76 -10.93 29.91
C ILE A 165 0.53 -10.77 30.80
N GLN A 166 0.03 -9.54 30.90
CA GLN A 166 -1.25 -9.26 31.55
C GLN A 166 -2.39 -9.47 30.56
N VAL A 167 -3.52 -10.00 31.04
CA VAL A 167 -4.70 -10.23 30.21
C VAL A 167 -5.92 -9.56 30.84
N ILE A 168 -6.68 -8.81 30.04
CA ILE A 168 -8.04 -8.39 30.38
C ILE A 168 -9.00 -9.16 29.46
N GLU A 169 -9.72 -10.12 30.04
CA GLU A 169 -10.80 -10.84 29.36
C GLU A 169 -12.12 -10.06 29.44
N HIS A 170 -13.09 -10.47 28.62
CA HIS A 170 -14.43 -9.87 28.59
C HIS A 170 -14.42 -8.36 28.34
N ALA A 171 -13.48 -7.87 27.54
CA ALA A 171 -13.23 -6.46 27.31
C ALA A 171 -13.46 -6.03 25.85
N LEU A 172 -14.49 -5.21 25.62
CA LEU A 172 -14.74 -4.58 24.32
C LEU A 172 -13.94 -3.28 24.20
N VAL A 173 -13.04 -3.19 23.21
CA VAL A 173 -12.39 -1.92 22.88
C VAL A 173 -13.38 -0.94 22.28
N LEU A 174 -13.32 0.33 22.66
CA LEU A 174 -14.25 1.37 22.23
C LEU A 174 -13.61 2.30 21.20
N ASP A 175 -12.63 3.11 21.62
CA ASP A 175 -11.97 4.10 20.78
C ASP A 175 -10.46 4.22 21.07
N LEU A 176 -9.72 4.68 20.06
CA LEU A 176 -8.30 5.00 20.19
C LEU A 176 -8.12 6.31 20.96
N LEU A 177 -7.19 6.32 21.92
CA LEU A 177 -6.67 7.53 22.54
C LEU A 177 -5.51 8.06 21.68
N LYS A 178 -5.52 9.35 21.35
CA LYS A 178 -4.46 10.01 20.58
C LYS A 178 -3.81 11.13 21.38
N ASP A 179 -2.51 11.33 21.18
CA ASP A 179 -1.79 12.50 21.70
C ASP A 179 -1.99 13.74 20.81
N ALA A 180 -1.31 14.84 21.15
CA ALA A 180 -1.42 16.12 20.45
C ALA A 180 -0.88 16.06 19.01
N GLU A 181 0.03 15.13 18.73
CA GLU A 181 0.60 14.87 17.41
C GLU A 181 -0.25 13.88 16.59
N GLY A 182 -1.39 13.44 17.11
CA GLY A 182 -2.31 12.51 16.44
C GLY A 182 -1.83 11.05 16.46
N ARG A 183 -0.81 10.74 17.25
CA ARG A 183 -0.25 9.39 17.41
C ARG A 183 -1.04 8.62 18.47
N ALA A 184 -1.12 7.29 18.33
CA ALA A 184 -1.78 6.43 19.30
C ALA A 184 -1.08 6.52 20.66
N ALA A 185 -1.87 6.75 21.70
CA ALA A 185 -1.43 6.84 23.09
C ALA A 185 -2.14 5.83 24.00
N GLY A 186 -2.94 4.92 23.42
CA GLY A 186 -3.73 3.95 24.15
C GLY A 186 -5.12 3.71 23.57
N VAL A 187 -6.00 3.07 24.35
CA VAL A 187 -7.39 2.79 23.99
C VAL A 187 -8.32 2.95 25.19
N THR A 188 -9.58 3.30 24.95
CA THR A 188 -10.66 3.07 25.90
C THR A 188 -11.28 1.71 25.66
N LEU A 189 -11.76 1.07 26.74
CA LEU A 189 -12.46 -0.21 26.66
C LEU A 189 -13.55 -0.31 27.72
N HIS A 190 -14.47 -1.24 27.53
CA HIS A 190 -15.46 -1.63 28.51
C HIS A 190 -15.21 -3.07 28.94
N VAL A 191 -15.01 -3.31 30.24
CA VAL A 191 -14.96 -4.65 30.83
C VAL A 191 -16.37 -5.07 31.22
N MET A 192 -16.80 -6.22 30.71
CA MET A 192 -18.13 -6.77 30.92
C MET A 192 -18.15 -7.64 32.18
N GLY A 193 -19.01 -7.28 33.14
CA GLY A 193 -19.20 -8.01 34.40
C GLY A 193 -18.44 -7.41 35.58
N GLU A 194 -18.93 -7.71 36.79
CA GLU A 194 -18.35 -7.19 38.03
C GLU A 194 -17.00 -7.88 38.36
N GLY A 195 -15.96 -7.11 38.66
CA GLY A 195 -14.62 -7.59 38.97
C GLY A 195 -13.68 -6.50 39.51
N GLU A 196 -12.36 -6.75 39.53
CA GLU A 196 -11.38 -5.72 39.92
C GLU A 196 -11.36 -4.52 38.95
N ARG A 197 -11.67 -4.78 37.68
CA ARG A 197 -11.90 -3.77 36.64
C ARG A 197 -13.33 -3.97 36.15
N ASP A 198 -14.17 -2.97 36.33
CA ASP A 198 -15.57 -2.97 35.91
C ASP A 198 -15.89 -1.65 35.19
N GLY A 199 -16.82 -1.71 34.24
CA GLY A 199 -17.24 -0.55 33.46
C GLY A 199 -16.19 -0.09 32.45
N VAL A 200 -16.26 1.19 32.09
CA VAL A 200 -15.35 1.80 31.12
C VAL A 200 -14.01 2.15 31.77
N GLY A 201 -12.91 1.81 31.12
CA GLY A 201 -11.55 2.15 31.51
C GLY A 201 -10.69 2.60 30.34
N ALA A 202 -9.44 2.92 30.65
CA ALA A 202 -8.42 3.31 29.69
C ALA A 202 -7.14 2.49 29.85
N VAL A 203 -6.53 2.10 28.75
CA VAL A 203 -5.16 1.61 28.69
C VAL A 203 -4.34 2.71 28.02
N ARG A 204 -3.29 3.18 28.68
CA ARG A 204 -2.27 4.04 28.07
C ARG A 204 -1.11 3.17 27.63
N ALA A 205 -0.68 3.33 26.38
CA ALA A 205 0.37 2.49 25.79
C ALA A 205 1.16 3.19 24.69
N GLY A 206 2.47 2.92 24.64
CA GLY A 206 3.39 3.45 23.62
C GLY A 206 3.11 2.92 22.22
N ALA A 207 2.53 1.71 22.13
CA ALA A 207 2.01 1.13 20.91
C ALA A 207 0.67 0.43 21.15
N VAL A 208 -0.24 0.57 20.18
CA VAL A 208 -1.54 -0.12 20.14
C VAL A 208 -1.54 -1.05 18.93
N VAL A 209 -1.81 -2.35 19.15
CA VAL A 209 -1.91 -3.33 18.07
C VAL A 209 -3.32 -3.89 17.97
N LEU A 210 -3.94 -3.72 16.80
CA LEU A 210 -5.22 -4.35 16.48
C LEU A 210 -4.98 -5.76 15.93
N ALA A 211 -5.52 -6.76 16.63
CA ALA A 211 -5.56 -8.16 16.24
C ALA A 211 -6.97 -8.75 16.46
N THR A 212 -8.00 -7.93 16.21
CA THR A 212 -9.39 -8.16 16.63
C THR A 212 -10.15 -9.19 15.78
N GLY A 213 -9.53 -9.75 14.74
CA GLY A 213 -10.19 -10.59 13.75
C GLY A 213 -11.07 -9.81 12.77
N GLY A 214 -11.82 -10.54 11.95
CA GLY A 214 -12.60 -9.97 10.85
C GLY A 214 -13.97 -9.41 11.23
N MET A 215 -14.79 -9.24 10.20
CA MET A 215 -16.08 -8.55 10.23
C MET A 215 -17.27 -9.43 9.82
N GLY A 216 -17.17 -10.75 10.02
CA GLY A 216 -18.18 -11.70 9.54
C GLY A 216 -19.60 -11.46 10.07
N GLN A 217 -19.74 -10.94 11.29
CA GLN A 217 -21.04 -10.63 11.91
C GLN A 217 -21.77 -9.43 11.27
N VAL A 218 -21.18 -8.78 10.27
CA VAL A 218 -21.90 -7.83 9.39
C VAL A 218 -22.99 -8.54 8.58
N TYR A 219 -22.85 -9.85 8.36
CA TYR A 219 -23.83 -10.68 7.67
C TYR A 219 -24.68 -11.47 8.66
N ALA A 220 -25.89 -11.87 8.24
CA ALA A 220 -26.79 -12.66 9.07
C ALA A 220 -26.25 -14.07 9.36
N ALA A 221 -25.53 -14.67 8.42
CA ALA A 221 -24.88 -15.96 8.58
C ALA A 221 -23.39 -15.85 8.22
N THR A 222 -22.55 -16.44 9.07
CA THR A 222 -21.09 -16.42 8.92
C THR A 222 -20.48 -17.64 9.59
N THR A 223 -19.28 -18.05 9.20
CA THR A 223 -18.50 -19.04 9.96
C THR A 223 -17.71 -18.40 11.12
N ASN A 224 -17.60 -17.07 11.15
CA ASN A 224 -16.86 -16.35 12.18
C ASN A 224 -17.62 -16.41 13.52
N PRO A 225 -16.91 -16.42 14.66
CA PRO A 225 -17.53 -16.42 15.97
C PRO A 225 -18.33 -15.13 16.24
N VAL A 226 -19.22 -15.18 17.24
CA VAL A 226 -20.10 -14.05 17.63
C VAL A 226 -19.34 -12.77 17.96
N VAL A 227 -18.08 -12.88 18.38
CA VAL A 227 -17.22 -11.74 18.71
C VAL A 227 -16.69 -10.97 17.50
N SER A 228 -16.78 -11.52 16.28
CA SER A 228 -16.18 -10.97 15.05
C SER A 228 -17.06 -9.87 14.41
N THR A 229 -17.28 -8.79 15.16
CA THR A 229 -18.17 -7.66 14.82
C THR A 229 -17.47 -6.49 14.14
N GLY A 230 -16.23 -6.67 13.68
CA GLY A 230 -15.47 -5.64 12.96
C GLY A 230 -15.01 -4.46 13.84
N ASP A 231 -14.86 -4.67 15.15
CA ASP A 231 -14.61 -3.56 16.09
C ASP A 231 -13.28 -2.85 15.83
N GLY A 232 -12.21 -3.58 15.52
CA GLY A 232 -10.91 -2.97 15.21
C GLY A 232 -10.95 -2.16 13.93
N VAL A 233 -11.66 -2.62 12.90
CA VAL A 233 -11.85 -1.87 11.64
C VAL A 233 -12.67 -0.59 11.91
N ALA A 234 -13.73 -0.69 12.71
CA ALA A 234 -14.56 0.46 13.08
C ALA A 234 -13.79 1.49 13.92
N LEU A 235 -12.99 1.02 14.89
CA LEU A 235 -12.10 1.86 15.71
C LEU A 235 -11.06 2.55 14.84
N ALA A 236 -10.43 1.83 13.91
CA ALA A 236 -9.44 2.38 12.99
C ALA A 236 -10.06 3.49 12.10
N LEU A 237 -11.23 3.24 11.51
CA LEU A 237 -11.98 4.24 10.75
C LEU A 237 -12.26 5.48 11.60
N ARG A 238 -12.84 5.31 12.79
CA ARG A 238 -13.10 6.43 13.72
C ARG A 238 -11.83 7.18 14.09
N ALA A 239 -10.70 6.48 14.28
CA ALA A 239 -9.39 7.07 14.57
C ALA A 239 -8.83 7.93 13.42
N GLY A 240 -9.35 7.79 12.21
CA GLY A 240 -8.86 8.43 10.98
C GLY A 240 -7.84 7.57 10.23
N ALA A 241 -7.73 6.27 10.55
CA ALA A 241 -6.88 5.35 9.82
C ALA A 241 -7.50 4.99 8.46
N VAL A 242 -6.63 4.74 7.49
CA VAL A 242 -7.01 4.23 6.17
C VAL A 242 -7.35 2.75 6.29
N VAL A 243 -8.55 2.37 5.83
CA VAL A 243 -8.92 0.98 5.60
C VAL A 243 -9.00 0.73 4.10
N ARG A 244 -8.65 -0.47 3.65
CA ARG A 244 -8.47 -0.80 2.24
C ARG A 244 -9.32 -2.01 1.88
N ASP A 245 -9.91 -1.99 0.69
CA ASP A 245 -10.41 -3.19 0.00
C ASP A 245 -11.53 -3.95 0.74
N LEU A 246 -12.34 -3.22 1.52
CA LEU A 246 -13.41 -3.81 2.36
C LEU A 246 -14.47 -4.59 1.57
N GLU A 247 -14.63 -4.30 0.28
CA GLU A 247 -15.55 -4.99 -0.62
C GLU A 247 -15.16 -6.46 -0.87
N PHE A 248 -13.92 -6.86 -0.62
CA PHE A 248 -13.44 -8.23 -0.81
C PHE A 248 -13.65 -9.08 0.45
N VAL A 249 -14.88 -9.59 0.57
CA VAL A 249 -15.28 -10.57 1.60
C VAL A 249 -15.48 -11.93 0.95
N GLN A 250 -14.69 -12.91 1.37
CA GLN A 250 -14.80 -14.28 0.91
C GLN A 250 -15.99 -14.97 1.57
N PHE A 251 -16.86 -15.56 0.75
CA PHE A 251 -17.95 -16.42 1.19
C PHE A 251 -17.53 -17.88 0.98
N HIS A 252 -17.57 -18.69 2.04
CA HIS A 252 -17.29 -20.11 1.90
C HIS A 252 -18.52 -20.81 1.30
N PRO A 253 -18.37 -21.68 0.28
CA PRO A 253 -19.52 -22.27 -0.43
C PRO A 253 -20.32 -23.27 0.41
N THR A 254 -19.65 -24.05 1.26
CA THR A 254 -20.25 -25.16 2.01
C THR A 254 -20.31 -24.87 3.50
N VAL A 255 -21.25 -24.02 3.91
CA VAL A 255 -21.57 -23.78 5.33
C VAL A 255 -22.88 -24.49 5.65
N LEU A 256 -22.92 -25.20 6.77
CA LEU A 256 -24.08 -26.02 7.16
C LEU A 256 -25.31 -25.11 7.28
N TRP A 257 -26.35 -25.43 6.52
CA TRP A 257 -27.61 -24.70 6.58
C TRP A 257 -28.50 -25.30 7.67
N LEU A 258 -28.79 -24.50 8.71
CA LEU A 258 -29.55 -24.91 9.89
C LEU A 258 -31.01 -24.42 9.89
N GLY A 259 -31.45 -23.76 8.81
CA GLY A 259 -32.78 -23.19 8.65
C GLY A 259 -32.77 -21.70 8.29
N GLY A 260 -33.90 -21.19 7.77
CA GLY A 260 -34.04 -19.78 7.37
C GLY A 260 -34.00 -18.78 8.53
N ASP A 261 -34.28 -19.24 9.76
CA ASP A 261 -34.21 -18.43 10.99
C ASP A 261 -32.82 -18.45 11.65
N SER A 262 -31.87 -19.24 11.12
CA SER A 262 -30.52 -19.36 11.68
C SER A 262 -29.70 -18.11 11.40
N THR A 263 -29.09 -17.55 12.46
CA THR A 263 -28.24 -16.36 12.36
C THR A 263 -26.96 -16.53 13.20
N GLY A 264 -25.96 -15.69 12.93
CA GLY A 264 -24.67 -15.69 13.61
C GLY A 264 -23.73 -16.78 13.08
N GLN A 265 -22.95 -17.37 13.97
CA GLN A 265 -21.96 -18.40 13.64
C GLN A 265 -22.65 -19.70 13.19
N GLN A 266 -22.33 -20.15 11.98
CA GLN A 266 -22.79 -21.40 11.39
C GLN A 266 -21.61 -22.37 11.22
N PRO A 267 -21.82 -23.69 11.39
CA PRO A 267 -20.74 -24.65 11.25
C PRO A 267 -20.21 -24.75 9.82
N LEU A 268 -18.89 -24.77 9.68
CA LEU A 268 -18.20 -24.95 8.40
C LEU A 268 -18.12 -26.43 8.04
N VAL A 269 -18.52 -26.78 6.81
CA VAL A 269 -18.19 -28.07 6.17
C VAL A 269 -16.98 -27.84 5.28
N SER A 270 -15.80 -28.29 5.73
CA SER A 270 -14.52 -28.02 5.06
C SER A 270 -14.52 -28.36 3.57
N GLU A 271 -13.82 -27.54 2.79
CA GLU A 271 -13.53 -27.79 1.38
C GLU A 271 -12.80 -29.12 1.14
N ALA A 272 -12.06 -29.62 2.14
CA ALA A 272 -11.45 -30.94 2.08
C ALA A 272 -12.47 -32.07 1.82
N VAL A 273 -13.74 -31.89 2.24
CA VAL A 273 -14.82 -32.86 1.95
C VAL A 273 -15.10 -32.92 0.44
N ARG A 274 -15.11 -31.78 -0.27
CA ARG A 274 -15.20 -31.75 -1.74
C ARG A 274 -13.93 -32.34 -2.37
N GLY A 275 -12.76 -32.00 -1.82
CA GLY A 275 -11.45 -32.54 -2.24
C GLY A 275 -11.36 -34.07 -2.22
N GLU A 276 -12.05 -34.71 -1.27
CA GLU A 276 -12.12 -36.17 -1.14
C GLU A 276 -13.18 -36.84 -2.05
N GLY A 277 -13.92 -36.05 -2.84
CA GLY A 277 -14.87 -36.54 -3.85
C GLY A 277 -16.34 -36.21 -3.61
N ALA A 278 -16.69 -35.42 -2.58
CA ALA A 278 -18.07 -35.00 -2.37
C ALA A 278 -18.55 -34.05 -3.47
N VAL A 279 -19.84 -34.14 -3.82
CA VAL A 279 -20.42 -33.44 -4.99
C VAL A 279 -21.58 -32.55 -4.57
N LEU A 280 -21.70 -31.37 -5.17
CA LEU A 280 -22.83 -30.47 -4.94
C LEU A 280 -24.02 -30.89 -5.81
N VAL A 281 -25.19 -30.96 -5.18
CA VAL A 281 -26.46 -31.31 -5.83
C VAL A 281 -27.57 -30.37 -5.36
N ASP A 282 -28.57 -30.16 -6.22
CA ASP A 282 -29.83 -29.52 -5.81
C ASP A 282 -30.80 -30.53 -5.16
N ALA A 283 -32.03 -30.11 -4.88
CA ALA A 283 -33.03 -30.93 -4.18
C ALA A 283 -33.47 -32.15 -5.00
N GLU A 284 -33.37 -32.06 -6.33
CA GLU A 284 -33.67 -33.10 -7.29
C GLU A 284 -32.51 -34.10 -7.45
N GLY A 285 -31.34 -33.77 -6.90
CA GLY A 285 -30.11 -34.58 -6.98
C GLY A 285 -29.26 -34.24 -8.21
N ASP A 286 -29.55 -33.16 -8.93
CA ASP A 286 -28.79 -32.76 -10.11
C ASP A 286 -27.45 -32.13 -9.71
N ARG A 287 -26.37 -32.70 -10.27
CA ARG A 287 -25.00 -32.19 -10.11
C ARG A 287 -24.79 -30.95 -10.97
N PHE A 288 -25.23 -29.79 -10.49
CA PHE A 288 -25.25 -28.56 -11.28
C PHE A 288 -23.87 -27.96 -11.57
N MET A 289 -22.84 -28.26 -10.78
CA MET A 289 -21.48 -27.71 -10.99
C MET A 289 -20.81 -28.20 -12.28
N LYS A 290 -21.20 -29.36 -12.80
CA LYS A 290 -20.62 -29.96 -14.03
C LYS A 290 -20.80 -29.05 -15.26
N ASP A 291 -21.85 -28.25 -15.26
CA ASP A 291 -22.21 -27.36 -16.37
C ASP A 291 -21.67 -25.93 -16.14
N VAL A 292 -21.00 -25.68 -15.02
CA VAL A 292 -20.51 -24.35 -14.60
C VAL A 292 -19.00 -24.19 -14.82
N HIS A 293 -18.20 -25.20 -14.49
CA HIS A 293 -16.74 -25.13 -14.54
C HIS A 293 -16.15 -26.50 -14.82
N GLU A 294 -15.02 -26.57 -15.53
CA GLU A 294 -14.36 -27.83 -15.91
C GLU A 294 -13.94 -28.68 -14.70
N LEU A 295 -13.53 -28.03 -13.60
CA LEU A 295 -13.23 -28.67 -12.31
C LEU A 295 -14.48 -29.01 -11.46
N ALA A 296 -15.69 -28.67 -11.94
CA ALA A 296 -16.96 -28.87 -11.24
C ALA A 296 -16.89 -28.44 -9.75
N ASP A 297 -17.11 -29.37 -8.83
CA ASP A 297 -17.15 -29.14 -7.37
C ASP A 297 -15.81 -28.67 -6.76
N LEU A 298 -14.71 -28.81 -7.51
CA LEU A 298 -13.36 -28.36 -7.15
C LEU A 298 -12.97 -27.02 -7.77
N ALA A 299 -13.92 -26.30 -8.39
CA ALA A 299 -13.68 -24.94 -8.87
C ALA A 299 -13.30 -23.98 -7.71
N PRO A 300 -12.69 -22.82 -8.00
CA PRO A 300 -12.39 -21.79 -7.00
C PRO A 300 -13.61 -21.39 -6.16
N ARG A 301 -13.39 -21.01 -4.89
CA ARG A 301 -14.46 -20.77 -3.90
C ARG A 301 -15.51 -19.77 -4.37
N ASP A 302 -15.07 -18.67 -4.97
CA ASP A 302 -15.92 -17.62 -5.53
C ASP A 302 -16.83 -18.17 -6.63
N VAL A 303 -16.30 -19.02 -7.52
CA VAL A 303 -17.07 -19.69 -8.58
C VAL A 303 -18.13 -20.61 -7.99
N VAL A 304 -17.77 -21.45 -7.02
CA VAL A 304 -18.71 -22.39 -6.38
C VAL A 304 -19.79 -21.66 -5.58
N ALA A 305 -19.41 -20.68 -4.76
CA ALA A 305 -20.35 -19.89 -3.96
C ALA A 305 -21.35 -19.14 -4.85
N LYS A 306 -20.87 -18.58 -5.97
CA LYS A 306 -21.70 -17.95 -6.99
C LYS A 306 -22.67 -18.94 -7.63
N ALA A 307 -22.19 -20.13 -8.01
CA ALA A 307 -23.02 -21.15 -8.64
C ALA A 307 -24.14 -21.62 -7.70
N ILE A 308 -23.82 -21.87 -6.43
CA ILE A 308 -24.81 -22.21 -5.40
C ILE A 308 -25.84 -21.08 -5.26
N THR A 309 -25.39 -19.82 -5.14
CA THR A 309 -26.28 -18.66 -4.99
C THR A 309 -27.20 -18.48 -6.20
N ARG A 310 -26.68 -18.69 -7.42
CA ARG A 310 -27.49 -18.65 -8.65
C ARG A 310 -28.51 -19.77 -8.69
N ARG A 311 -28.09 -21.00 -8.41
CA ARG A 311 -28.99 -22.16 -8.40
C ARG A 311 -30.11 -21.99 -7.37
N MET A 312 -29.79 -21.54 -6.15
CA MET A 312 -30.76 -21.16 -5.12
C MET A 312 -31.81 -20.15 -5.63
N ARG A 313 -31.37 -19.11 -6.36
CA ARG A 313 -32.28 -18.11 -6.98
C ARG A 313 -33.14 -18.72 -8.10
N GLU A 314 -32.56 -19.60 -8.92
CA GLU A 314 -33.25 -20.28 -10.04
C GLU A 314 -34.33 -21.25 -9.55
N THR A 315 -34.06 -22.00 -8.50
CA THR A 315 -34.99 -23.01 -7.93
C THR A 315 -35.91 -22.43 -6.86
N GLY A 316 -35.64 -21.20 -6.37
CA GLY A 316 -36.38 -20.59 -5.29
C GLY A 316 -36.16 -21.27 -3.94
N THR A 317 -34.99 -21.88 -3.72
CA THR A 317 -34.61 -22.56 -2.47
C THR A 317 -33.54 -21.78 -1.69
N GLU A 318 -33.41 -22.04 -0.40
CA GLU A 318 -32.50 -21.31 0.49
C GLU A 318 -31.15 -22.00 0.71
N HIS A 319 -31.00 -23.22 0.21
CA HIS A 319 -29.78 -24.03 0.31
C HIS A 319 -29.69 -25.03 -0.84
N MET A 320 -28.50 -25.59 -1.00
CA MET A 320 -28.19 -26.75 -1.83
C MET A 320 -27.73 -27.91 -0.94
N TYR A 321 -27.25 -29.00 -1.53
CA TYR A 321 -26.77 -30.16 -0.80
C TYR A 321 -25.36 -30.56 -1.21
N LEU A 322 -24.60 -31.06 -0.25
CA LEU A 322 -23.34 -31.74 -0.47
C LEU A 322 -23.54 -33.25 -0.27
N ASP A 323 -23.31 -34.03 -1.32
CA ASP A 323 -23.39 -35.49 -1.30
C ASP A 323 -22.02 -36.12 -1.09
N ALA A 324 -21.83 -36.70 0.09
CA ALA A 324 -20.61 -37.38 0.52
C ALA A 324 -20.91 -38.80 1.04
N ARG A 325 -22.11 -39.34 0.76
CA ARG A 325 -22.57 -40.64 1.30
C ARG A 325 -21.68 -41.81 0.89
N HIS A 326 -20.97 -41.69 -0.24
CA HIS A 326 -20.06 -42.70 -0.76
C HIS A 326 -18.74 -42.83 0.01
N PHE A 327 -18.43 -41.92 0.94
CA PHE A 327 -17.20 -41.96 1.74
C PHE A 327 -17.15 -43.13 2.74
N GLY A 328 -18.31 -43.63 3.15
CA GLY A 328 -18.42 -44.62 4.23
C GLY A 328 -18.12 -44.04 5.62
N GLU A 329 -18.49 -44.78 6.66
CA GLU A 329 -18.40 -44.33 8.05
C GLU A 329 -16.95 -44.13 8.53
N GLU A 330 -16.03 -44.99 8.11
CA GLU A 330 -14.63 -44.95 8.54
C GLU A 330 -13.95 -43.64 8.15
N LYS A 331 -14.14 -43.16 6.90
CA LYS A 331 -13.55 -41.91 6.43
C LYS A 331 -14.07 -40.70 7.24
N TRP A 332 -15.38 -40.65 7.51
CA TRP A 332 -15.98 -39.60 8.35
C TRP A 332 -15.40 -39.58 9.76
N ARG A 333 -15.26 -40.75 10.41
CA ARG A 333 -14.76 -40.84 11.78
C ARG A 333 -13.26 -40.55 11.93
N THR A 334 -12.47 -40.72 10.87
CA THR A 334 -11.01 -40.60 10.94
C THR A 334 -10.50 -39.31 10.31
N ARG A 335 -11.00 -38.94 9.13
CA ARG A 335 -10.52 -37.77 8.37
C ARG A 335 -11.30 -36.49 8.67
N PHE A 336 -12.59 -36.61 9.00
CA PHE A 336 -13.48 -35.47 9.25
C PHE A 336 -14.26 -35.61 10.59
N PRO A 337 -13.59 -35.98 11.70
CA PRO A 337 -14.26 -36.32 12.95
C PRO A 337 -15.07 -35.15 13.50
N THR A 338 -14.57 -33.92 13.37
CA THR A 338 -15.25 -32.72 13.87
C THR A 338 -16.50 -32.43 13.04
N ILE A 339 -16.40 -32.49 11.70
CA ILE A 339 -17.55 -32.28 10.80
C ILE A 339 -18.62 -33.37 11.00
N HIS A 340 -18.21 -34.63 11.15
CA HIS A 340 -19.12 -35.75 11.40
C HIS A 340 -19.89 -35.54 12.71
N ALA A 341 -19.21 -35.17 13.80
CA ALA A 341 -19.84 -34.90 15.08
C ALA A 341 -20.84 -33.74 15.01
N VAL A 342 -20.46 -32.64 14.34
CA VAL A 342 -21.33 -31.47 14.14
C VAL A 342 -22.57 -31.81 13.32
N CYS A 343 -22.43 -32.59 12.24
CA CYS A 343 -23.60 -33.00 11.44
C CYS A 343 -24.58 -33.80 12.31
N LEU A 344 -24.07 -34.77 13.08
CA LEU A 344 -24.90 -35.60 13.96
C LEU A 344 -25.58 -34.79 15.07
N GLU A 345 -24.88 -33.80 15.65
CA GLU A 345 -25.44 -32.87 16.64
C GLU A 345 -26.66 -32.12 16.08
N HIS A 346 -26.63 -31.77 14.79
CA HIS A 346 -27.74 -31.15 14.08
C HIS A 346 -28.70 -32.14 13.42
N GLY A 347 -28.64 -33.43 13.78
CA GLY A 347 -29.57 -34.45 13.30
C GLY A 347 -29.37 -34.87 11.85
N ILE A 348 -28.19 -34.63 11.29
CA ILE A 348 -27.81 -34.98 9.92
C ILE A 348 -26.74 -36.08 10.00
N ASP A 349 -27.04 -37.26 9.49
CA ASP A 349 -26.07 -38.34 9.32
C ASP A 349 -25.40 -38.23 7.93
N PRO A 350 -24.17 -37.71 7.82
CA PRO A 350 -23.52 -37.49 6.53
C PRO A 350 -23.10 -38.81 5.84
N VAL A 351 -23.18 -39.95 6.54
CA VAL A 351 -22.95 -41.29 5.96
C VAL A 351 -24.15 -41.71 5.11
N THR A 352 -25.37 -41.32 5.50
CA THR A 352 -26.60 -41.80 4.87
C THR A 352 -27.46 -40.70 4.22
N GLN A 353 -27.25 -39.44 4.61
CA GLN A 353 -28.04 -38.29 4.18
C GLN A 353 -27.19 -37.26 3.41
N LEU A 354 -27.89 -36.42 2.65
CA LEU A 354 -27.31 -35.24 2.02
C LEU A 354 -27.08 -34.15 3.08
N ILE A 355 -25.96 -33.44 3.01
CA ILE A 355 -25.64 -32.35 3.95
C ILE A 355 -26.18 -31.03 3.37
N PRO A 356 -27.14 -30.35 4.02
CA PRO A 356 -27.65 -29.07 3.54
C PRO A 356 -26.59 -27.97 3.70
N VAL A 357 -26.30 -27.24 2.63
CA VAL A 357 -25.25 -26.23 2.59
C VAL A 357 -25.69 -24.95 1.87
N ALA A 358 -25.24 -23.80 2.39
CA ALA A 358 -25.41 -22.51 1.74
C ALA A 358 -24.13 -21.65 1.89
N PRO A 359 -23.87 -20.68 0.99
CA PRO A 359 -22.72 -19.82 1.12
C PRO A 359 -22.89 -18.83 2.29
N ALA A 360 -21.85 -18.66 3.10
CA ALA A 360 -21.86 -17.68 4.20
C ALA A 360 -20.51 -16.94 4.32
N SER A 361 -20.53 -15.75 4.91
CA SER A 361 -19.33 -14.93 5.09
C SER A 361 -18.28 -15.68 5.91
N HIS A 362 -17.04 -15.69 5.46
CA HIS A 362 -15.99 -16.54 6.05
C HIS A 362 -14.70 -15.78 6.41
N TYR A 363 -14.22 -14.91 5.53
CA TYR A 363 -12.96 -14.21 5.72
C TYR A 363 -12.96 -12.84 5.01
N ALA A 364 -12.42 -11.81 5.65
CA ALA A 364 -12.21 -10.51 5.02
C ALA A 364 -10.78 -10.37 4.48
N SER A 365 -10.64 -10.15 3.16
CA SER A 365 -9.32 -9.88 2.54
C SER A 365 -8.89 -8.43 2.71
N GLY A 366 -9.86 -7.50 2.76
CA GLY A 366 -9.64 -6.10 3.15
C GLY A 366 -9.71 -5.88 4.65
N GLY A 367 -9.32 -4.68 5.09
CA GLY A 367 -9.19 -4.33 6.50
C GLY A 367 -8.41 -3.03 6.71
N VAL A 368 -7.84 -2.84 7.89
CA VAL A 368 -6.97 -1.70 8.20
C VAL A 368 -5.70 -1.80 7.36
N ARG A 369 -5.43 -0.79 6.52
CA ARG A 369 -4.27 -0.80 5.63
C ARG A 369 -2.98 -0.73 6.46
N THR A 370 -2.04 -1.62 6.17
CA THR A 370 -0.71 -1.60 6.80
C THR A 370 0.42 -1.61 5.79
N ASP A 371 1.59 -1.13 6.21
CA ASP A 371 2.85 -1.42 5.50
C ASP A 371 3.40 -2.82 5.85
N LEU A 372 4.57 -3.17 5.32
CA LEU A 372 5.26 -4.45 5.58
C LEU A 372 5.74 -4.63 7.02
N ARG A 373 5.61 -3.61 7.87
CA ARG A 373 5.93 -3.63 9.30
C ARG A 373 4.68 -3.59 10.17
N GLY A 374 3.49 -3.65 9.55
CA GLY A 374 2.20 -3.62 10.22
C GLY A 374 1.77 -2.25 10.72
N ARG A 375 2.45 -1.16 10.33
CA ARG A 375 2.10 0.21 10.71
C ARG A 375 0.88 0.67 9.92
N THR A 376 -0.07 1.29 10.60
CA THR A 376 -1.21 1.93 9.94
C THR A 376 -0.89 3.38 9.54
N SER A 377 -1.84 4.07 8.90
CA SER A 377 -1.69 5.52 8.63
C SER A 377 -1.79 6.39 9.89
N VAL A 378 -2.16 5.83 11.04
CA VAL A 378 -2.12 6.52 12.34
C VAL A 378 -0.83 6.09 13.05
N PRO A 379 0.11 7.01 13.31
CA PRO A 379 1.36 6.66 13.99
C PRO A 379 1.11 5.96 15.33
N GLY A 380 1.93 4.96 15.68
CA GLY A 380 1.78 4.19 16.93
C GLY A 380 0.60 3.19 16.95
N LEU A 381 -0.27 3.20 15.93
CA LEU A 381 -1.30 2.18 15.73
C LEU A 381 -0.80 1.17 14.68
N TYR A 382 -0.87 -0.10 15.05
CA TYR A 382 -0.49 -1.25 14.24
C TYR A 382 -1.70 -2.18 14.03
N ALA A 383 -1.67 -2.99 12.97
CA ALA A 383 -2.68 -4.02 12.75
C ALA A 383 -2.08 -5.29 12.13
N CYS A 384 -2.59 -6.47 12.51
CA CYS A 384 -2.24 -7.74 11.88
C CYS A 384 -3.33 -8.80 12.05
N GLY A 385 -3.27 -9.84 11.22
CA GLY A 385 -4.34 -10.83 11.12
C GLY A 385 -5.52 -10.28 10.31
N GLU A 386 -6.68 -10.93 10.42
CA GLU A 386 -7.88 -10.63 9.60
C GLU A 386 -8.45 -9.21 9.77
N VAL A 387 -8.03 -8.45 10.79
CA VAL A 387 -8.40 -7.02 10.90
C VAL A 387 -7.63 -6.16 9.91
N ALA A 388 -6.47 -6.60 9.43
CA ALA A 388 -5.56 -5.85 8.58
C ALA A 388 -5.71 -6.23 7.10
N CYS A 389 -5.45 -5.25 6.24
CA CYS A 389 -5.12 -5.46 4.85
C CYS A 389 -3.60 -5.33 4.69
N THR A 390 -2.89 -6.45 4.85
CA THR A 390 -1.42 -6.55 4.73
C THR A 390 -0.92 -6.56 3.29
N GLY A 391 -1.82 -6.62 2.31
CA GLY A 391 -1.50 -6.75 0.88
C GLY A 391 -1.36 -8.21 0.41
N VAL A 392 -1.28 -9.18 1.32
CA VAL A 392 -1.06 -10.60 0.99
C VAL A 392 -2.20 -11.22 0.17
N HIS A 393 -3.44 -10.85 0.46
CA HIS A 393 -4.60 -11.62 0.00
C HIS A 393 -5.24 -11.11 -1.30
N GLY A 394 -4.92 -9.88 -1.73
CA GLY A 394 -5.57 -9.25 -2.88
C GLY A 394 -7.09 -9.35 -2.84
N ALA A 395 -7.71 -9.64 -3.99
CA ALA A 395 -9.17 -9.74 -4.11
C ALA A 395 -9.77 -11.03 -3.53
N ASN A 396 -8.94 -12.03 -3.24
CA ASN A 396 -9.37 -13.33 -2.73
C ASN A 396 -8.21 -14.09 -2.05
N ARG A 397 -8.43 -14.51 -0.81
CA ARG A 397 -7.44 -15.25 -0.04
C ARG A 397 -7.23 -16.69 -0.56
N LEU A 398 -5.96 -17.10 -0.70
CA LEU A 398 -5.54 -18.51 -0.80
C LEU A 398 -5.76 -19.26 0.52
N ALA A 399 -6.30 -20.49 0.46
CA ALA A 399 -6.55 -21.32 1.65
C ALA A 399 -5.29 -21.46 2.54
N SER A 400 -5.48 -21.65 3.84
CA SER A 400 -4.39 -21.89 4.82
C SER A 400 -3.28 -20.83 4.94
N ASN A 401 -3.35 -19.70 4.21
CA ASN A 401 -2.43 -18.57 4.38
C ASN A 401 -2.77 -17.64 5.56
N SER A 402 -4.00 -17.63 6.09
CA SER A 402 -4.41 -16.63 7.11
C SER A 402 -3.75 -16.83 8.47
N LEU A 403 -3.59 -18.08 8.91
CA LEU A 403 -2.83 -18.38 10.13
C LEU A 403 -1.36 -18.03 9.94
N LEU A 404 -0.80 -18.31 8.76
CA LEU A 404 0.59 -17.96 8.44
C LEU A 404 0.80 -16.44 8.46
N GLU A 405 -0.12 -15.68 7.87
CA GLU A 405 -0.10 -14.22 7.82
C GLU A 405 -0.09 -13.62 9.22
N GLY A 406 -0.98 -14.11 10.10
CA GLY A 406 -0.97 -13.75 11.52
C GLY A 406 0.34 -14.06 12.23
N LEU A 407 1.01 -15.18 11.93
CA LEU A 407 2.29 -15.55 12.55
C LEU A 407 3.46 -14.67 12.05
N VAL A 408 3.54 -14.43 10.74
CA VAL A 408 4.65 -13.69 10.12
C VAL A 408 4.59 -12.21 10.48
N PHE A 409 3.45 -11.55 10.24
CA PHE A 409 3.36 -10.11 10.44
C PHE A 409 3.34 -9.73 11.93
N ALA A 410 2.84 -10.59 12.82
CA ALA A 410 2.93 -10.39 14.27
C ALA A 410 4.39 -10.29 14.76
N ARG A 411 5.29 -11.13 14.21
CA ARG A 411 6.72 -11.10 14.56
C ARG A 411 7.38 -9.80 14.09
N ARG A 412 7.09 -9.39 12.85
CA ARG A 412 7.61 -8.13 12.29
C ARG A 412 7.14 -6.90 13.06
N ILE A 413 5.87 -6.88 13.49
CA ILE A 413 5.36 -5.79 14.34
C ILE A 413 6.07 -5.77 15.70
N ALA A 414 6.25 -6.92 16.34
CA ALA A 414 6.96 -6.97 17.62
C ALA A 414 8.40 -6.44 17.51
N ASP A 415 9.11 -6.85 16.45
CA ASP A 415 10.48 -6.39 16.17
C ASP A 415 10.51 -4.86 15.87
N ASP A 416 9.54 -4.34 15.12
CA ASP A 416 9.45 -2.90 14.78
C ASP A 416 9.09 -2.02 15.98
N ILE A 417 8.11 -2.44 16.79
CA ILE A 417 7.76 -1.75 18.05
C ILE A 417 8.97 -1.71 18.99
N HIS A 418 9.70 -2.83 19.13
CA HIS A 418 10.88 -2.88 19.98
C HIS A 418 11.96 -1.88 19.52
N ALA A 419 12.21 -1.80 18.21
CA ALA A 419 13.13 -0.83 17.64
C ALA A 419 12.65 0.62 17.83
N GLU A 420 11.35 0.89 17.71
CA GLU A 420 10.77 2.21 17.91
C GLU A 420 10.81 2.65 19.39
N HIS A 421 10.52 1.74 20.33
CA HIS A 421 10.56 2.00 21.76
C HIS A 421 11.97 2.31 22.28
N ALA A 422 13.02 1.84 21.60
CA ALA A 422 14.39 2.28 21.88
C ALA A 422 14.59 3.79 21.67
N VAL A 423 13.74 4.43 20.85
CA VAL A 423 13.74 5.88 20.59
C VAL A 423 12.66 6.61 21.40
N ARG A 424 11.47 6.02 21.53
CA ARG A 424 10.32 6.60 22.25
C ARG A 424 9.63 5.54 23.13
N PRO A 425 10.05 5.39 24.41
CA PRO A 425 9.59 4.29 25.25
C PRO A 425 8.22 4.51 25.93
N ALA A 426 7.68 5.73 25.96
CA ALA A 426 6.48 6.05 26.72
C ALA A 426 5.33 6.56 25.83
N PRO A 427 4.05 6.29 26.18
CA PRO A 427 2.90 6.91 25.53
C PRO A 427 2.94 8.43 25.65
N GLY A 428 2.48 9.13 24.60
CA GLY A 428 2.14 10.55 24.70
C GLY A 428 1.01 10.81 25.70
N GLU A 429 0.79 12.06 26.07
CA GLU A 429 -0.37 12.45 26.88
C GLU A 429 -1.62 12.51 25.99
N PRO A 430 -2.67 11.71 26.26
CA PRO A 430 -3.89 11.75 25.47
C PRO A 430 -4.56 13.13 25.53
N VAL A 431 -5.02 13.63 24.38
CA VAL A 431 -5.80 14.87 24.31
C VAL A 431 -7.29 14.59 24.38
N GLU A 432 -8.07 15.60 24.80
CA GLU A 432 -9.52 15.49 24.84
C GLU A 432 -10.09 15.33 23.43
N ASP A 433 -10.88 14.28 23.23
CA ASP A 433 -11.48 13.97 21.94
C ASP A 433 -12.86 14.64 21.78
N GLY A 434 -12.86 15.77 21.06
CA GLY A 434 -14.04 16.56 20.72
C GLY A 434 -14.79 16.10 19.46
N ARG A 435 -14.44 14.96 18.86
CA ARG A 435 -15.15 14.42 17.68
C ARG A 435 -16.60 14.05 18.03
N GLN A 436 -17.48 14.07 17.03
CA GLN A 436 -18.90 13.80 17.22
C GLN A 436 -19.14 12.38 17.77
N ALA A 437 -19.62 12.30 19.01
CA ALA A 437 -19.99 11.05 19.65
C ALA A 437 -21.41 10.60 19.27
N GLY A 438 -21.64 9.29 19.23
CA GLY A 438 -22.98 8.73 19.04
C GLY A 438 -23.05 7.21 19.22
N LEU A 439 -24.29 6.70 19.21
CA LEU A 439 -24.61 5.27 19.28
C LEU A 439 -25.81 4.95 18.40
N ILE A 440 -25.89 3.70 17.96
CA ILE A 440 -26.99 3.13 17.19
C ILE A 440 -27.79 2.17 18.06
N ASP A 441 -29.12 2.23 17.91
CA ASP A 441 -30.04 1.33 18.60
C ASP A 441 -29.73 -0.14 18.24
N PRO A 442 -29.47 -1.02 19.23
CA PRO A 442 -29.19 -2.44 19.01
C PRO A 442 -30.22 -3.19 18.17
N ARG A 443 -31.49 -2.75 18.22
CA ARG A 443 -32.59 -3.36 17.44
C ARG A 443 -32.38 -3.22 15.92
N ALA A 444 -31.46 -2.37 15.48
CA ALA A 444 -31.08 -2.24 14.08
C ALA A 444 -30.19 -3.39 13.58
N ARG A 445 -29.51 -4.14 14.46
CA ARG A 445 -28.56 -5.20 14.07
C ARG A 445 -29.16 -6.23 13.10
N PRO A 446 -30.31 -6.87 13.37
CA PRO A 446 -30.89 -7.86 12.44
C PRO A 446 -31.23 -7.24 11.08
N ARG A 447 -31.61 -5.97 11.06
CA ARG A 447 -31.91 -5.23 9.82
C ARG A 447 -30.63 -4.99 9.00
N ILE A 448 -29.55 -4.54 9.63
CA ILE A 448 -28.23 -4.36 8.97
C ILE A 448 -27.80 -5.69 8.36
N GLN A 449 -27.76 -6.75 9.17
CA GLN A 449 -27.33 -8.09 8.76
C GLN A 449 -28.17 -8.65 7.61
N GLY A 450 -29.50 -8.55 7.70
CA GLY A 450 -30.41 -9.03 6.67
C GLY A 450 -30.26 -8.28 5.33
N HIS A 451 -30.03 -6.97 5.36
CA HIS A 451 -29.76 -6.20 4.14
C HIS A 451 -28.38 -6.54 3.55
N MET A 452 -27.35 -6.65 4.39
CA MET A 452 -26.01 -7.06 3.95
C MET A 452 -26.03 -8.43 3.27
N SER A 453 -26.64 -9.45 3.89
CA SER A 453 -26.75 -10.80 3.33
C SER A 453 -27.49 -10.85 2.00
N ARG A 454 -28.56 -10.06 1.84
CA ARG A 454 -29.37 -10.09 0.59
C ARG A 454 -28.78 -9.26 -0.55
N GLY A 455 -28.18 -8.10 -0.25
CA GLY A 455 -27.83 -7.12 -1.27
C GLY A 455 -26.34 -6.83 -1.45
N ALA A 456 -25.52 -7.15 -0.44
CA ALA A 456 -24.06 -7.03 -0.47
C ALA A 456 -23.37 -8.39 -0.23
N GLY A 457 -24.08 -9.50 -0.49
CA GLY A 457 -23.57 -10.87 -0.35
C GLY A 457 -22.69 -11.32 -1.52
N VAL A 458 -22.77 -12.61 -1.86
CA VAL A 458 -22.01 -13.24 -2.95
C VAL A 458 -22.26 -12.55 -4.29
N LEU A 459 -23.53 -12.29 -4.62
CA LEU A 459 -23.95 -11.65 -5.87
C LEU A 459 -24.40 -10.22 -5.59
N ARG A 460 -23.80 -9.25 -6.28
CA ARG A 460 -24.07 -7.83 -6.12
C ARG A 460 -24.46 -7.21 -7.46
N GLY A 461 -25.16 -6.07 -7.41
CA GLY A 461 -25.35 -5.19 -8.55
C GLY A 461 -25.78 -3.81 -8.10
N ALA A 462 -25.79 -2.83 -9.01
CA ALA A 462 -26.13 -1.44 -8.68
C ALA A 462 -27.47 -1.32 -7.92
N ALA A 463 -28.48 -2.10 -8.33
CA ALA A 463 -29.78 -2.12 -7.65
C ALA A 463 -29.69 -2.70 -6.24
N SER A 464 -29.06 -3.87 -6.05
CA SER A 464 -28.99 -4.53 -4.74
C SER A 464 -28.18 -3.71 -3.74
N LEU A 465 -27.04 -3.17 -4.17
CA LEU A 465 -26.18 -2.33 -3.35
C LEU A 465 -26.81 -0.97 -3.04
N GLY A 466 -27.54 -0.40 -4.00
CA GLY A 466 -28.32 0.83 -3.81
C GLY A 466 -29.39 0.67 -2.72
N GLU A 467 -30.10 -0.46 -2.69
CA GLU A 467 -31.09 -0.76 -1.65
C GLU A 467 -30.45 -0.98 -0.27
N VAL A 468 -29.31 -1.66 -0.20
CA VAL A 468 -28.56 -1.79 1.06
C VAL A 468 -28.11 -0.42 1.56
N ALA A 469 -27.52 0.41 0.71
CA ALA A 469 -27.08 1.74 1.10
C ALA A 469 -28.23 2.62 1.61
N LYS A 470 -29.41 2.59 0.95
CA LYS A 470 -30.62 3.28 1.45
C LYS A 470 -31.06 2.73 2.82
N ALA A 471 -31.01 1.41 3.01
CA ALA A 471 -31.37 0.79 4.28
C ALA A 471 -30.42 1.22 5.41
N LEU A 472 -29.11 1.17 5.19
CA LEU A 472 -28.08 1.62 6.15
C LEU A 472 -28.25 3.12 6.48
N LEU A 473 -28.52 3.96 5.47
CA LEU A 473 -28.83 5.37 5.67
C LEU A 473 -30.05 5.61 6.56
N SER A 474 -31.07 4.76 6.48
CA SER A 474 -32.29 4.90 7.27
C SER A 474 -32.17 4.42 8.73
N VAL A 475 -31.09 3.71 9.07
CA VAL A 475 -30.79 3.31 10.47
C VAL A 475 -30.31 4.51 11.31
N ARG A 476 -29.93 5.61 10.64
CA ARG A 476 -29.22 6.78 11.17
C ARG A 476 -29.94 7.61 12.23
N TRP A 477 -31.27 7.53 12.37
CA TRP A 477 -32.03 8.48 13.20
C TRP A 477 -33.10 7.78 14.04
N THR A 478 -32.70 7.29 15.20
CA THR A 478 -33.63 7.14 16.32
C THR A 478 -33.58 8.42 17.16
N PRO A 479 -34.69 9.18 17.31
CA PRO A 479 -34.77 10.32 18.24
C PRO A 479 -34.75 9.89 19.72
N VAL A 480 -34.37 8.65 19.98
CA VAL A 480 -34.36 8.00 21.29
C VAL A 480 -32.93 8.01 21.77
N ALA A 481 -32.70 8.45 23.01
CA ALA A 481 -31.41 8.29 23.66
C ALA A 481 -31.07 6.80 23.74
N VAL A 482 -29.96 6.41 23.11
CA VAL A 482 -29.46 5.03 23.14
C VAL A 482 -28.49 4.91 24.31
N GLU A 483 -28.73 3.91 25.17
CA GLU A 483 -27.86 3.64 26.32
C GLU A 483 -26.51 3.03 25.86
N PRO A 484 -25.37 3.48 26.40
CA PRO A 484 -24.08 2.85 26.17
C PRO A 484 -24.03 1.44 26.78
N CYS A 485 -23.95 0.43 25.93
CA CYS A 485 -23.80 -0.98 26.31
C CYS A 485 -23.15 -1.75 25.17
N THR A 486 -22.72 -2.99 25.43
CA THR A 486 -22.06 -3.87 24.44
C THR A 486 -22.83 -3.94 23.13
N GLU A 487 -24.14 -4.14 23.20
CA GLU A 487 -24.98 -4.29 22.02
C GLU A 487 -25.07 -3.01 21.18
N SER A 488 -25.08 -1.82 21.81
CA SER A 488 -25.15 -0.55 21.09
C SER A 488 -23.81 -0.16 20.48
N TRP A 489 -22.70 -0.43 21.17
CA TRP A 489 -21.35 -0.25 20.62
C TRP A 489 -21.09 -1.17 19.44
N GLU A 490 -21.36 -2.47 19.58
CA GLU A 490 -21.15 -3.41 18.48
C GLU A 490 -22.09 -3.13 17.30
N THR A 491 -23.35 -2.76 17.53
CA THR A 491 -24.25 -2.39 16.43
C THR A 491 -23.78 -1.14 15.69
N THR A 492 -23.19 -0.18 16.42
CA THR A 492 -22.55 0.99 15.83
C THR A 492 -21.32 0.62 14.99
N ASN A 493 -20.50 -0.31 15.47
CA ASN A 493 -19.36 -0.85 14.71
C ASN A 493 -19.82 -1.56 13.43
N LEU A 494 -20.85 -2.42 13.51
CA LEU A 494 -21.43 -3.10 12.35
C LEU A 494 -21.95 -2.10 11.31
N LEU A 495 -22.66 -1.05 11.72
CA LEU A 495 -23.13 -0.01 10.80
C LEU A 495 -21.96 0.72 10.12
N THR A 496 -20.92 1.04 10.89
CA THR A 496 -19.71 1.73 10.40
C THR A 496 -19.05 0.92 9.29
N VAL A 497 -18.75 -0.35 9.57
CA VAL A 497 -18.06 -1.25 8.63
C VAL A 497 -18.97 -1.58 7.43
N ALA A 498 -20.25 -1.87 7.65
CA ALA A 498 -21.20 -2.14 6.58
C ALA A 498 -21.33 -0.96 5.61
N SER A 499 -21.33 0.27 6.13
CA SER A 499 -21.44 1.47 5.29
C SER A 499 -20.20 1.68 4.42
N ALA A 500 -19.00 1.51 4.99
CA ALA A 500 -17.74 1.62 4.25
C ALA A 500 -17.61 0.51 3.19
N LEU A 501 -17.93 -0.74 3.55
CA LEU A 501 -17.93 -1.88 2.63
C LEU A 501 -18.90 -1.65 1.46
N VAL A 502 -20.13 -1.23 1.74
CA VAL A 502 -21.14 -0.99 0.68
C VAL A 502 -20.75 0.19 -0.20
N ALA A 503 -20.12 1.23 0.34
CA ALA A 503 -19.60 2.33 -0.47
C ALA A 503 -18.52 1.83 -1.44
N ALA A 504 -17.50 1.12 -0.95
CA ALA A 504 -16.44 0.56 -1.80
C ALA A 504 -16.99 -0.42 -2.85
N ALA A 505 -17.92 -1.29 -2.45
CA ALA A 505 -18.54 -2.25 -3.36
C ALA A 505 -19.43 -1.60 -4.44
N ARG A 506 -19.98 -0.42 -4.18
CA ARG A 506 -20.78 0.34 -5.15
C ARG A 506 -19.91 1.01 -6.19
N ASP A 507 -18.83 1.63 -5.74
CA ASP A 507 -17.95 2.40 -6.60
C ASP A 507 -17.13 1.47 -7.50
N ARG A 508 -16.67 0.30 -7.00
CA ARG A 508 -16.02 -0.69 -7.85
C ARG A 508 -16.99 -1.30 -8.85
N GLU A 509 -16.85 -0.93 -10.12
CA GLU A 509 -17.69 -1.38 -11.24
C GLU A 509 -16.98 -2.46 -12.08
N GLU A 510 -16.58 -3.55 -11.42
CA GLU A 510 -16.02 -4.76 -12.07
C GLU A 510 -16.39 -6.03 -11.28
N THR A 511 -15.98 -7.18 -11.81
CA THR A 511 -15.97 -8.45 -11.08
C THR A 511 -14.52 -8.94 -10.91
N ARG A 512 -14.07 -9.09 -9.66
CA ARG A 512 -12.73 -9.56 -9.32
C ARG A 512 -12.73 -10.33 -8.00
N GLY A 513 -12.18 -11.54 -8.01
CA GLY A 513 -12.09 -12.39 -6.81
C GLY A 513 -13.43 -12.52 -6.08
N SER A 514 -13.45 -12.17 -4.80
CA SER A 514 -14.64 -12.26 -3.95
C SER A 514 -15.67 -11.12 -4.15
N HIS A 515 -15.37 -10.13 -5.00
CA HIS A 515 -16.28 -9.05 -5.39
C HIS A 515 -16.94 -9.36 -6.74
N TRP A 516 -18.24 -9.67 -6.74
CA TRP A 516 -18.98 -10.02 -7.95
C TRP A 516 -20.12 -9.03 -8.26
N ARG A 517 -20.00 -8.31 -9.38
CA ARG A 517 -21.03 -7.39 -9.91
C ARG A 517 -21.71 -8.01 -11.13
N GLU A 518 -22.98 -8.39 -10.99
CA GLU A 518 -23.74 -8.99 -12.10
C GLU A 518 -23.99 -8.01 -13.26
N ASP A 519 -24.04 -6.71 -12.96
CA ASP A 519 -24.10 -5.60 -13.91
C ASP A 519 -22.73 -5.27 -14.55
N PHE A 520 -21.63 -5.80 -14.01
CA PHE A 520 -20.26 -5.66 -14.53
C PHE A 520 -19.53 -7.01 -14.46
N ALA A 521 -19.91 -7.93 -15.36
CA ALA A 521 -19.58 -9.35 -15.25
C ALA A 521 -18.10 -9.72 -15.48
N GLY A 522 -17.24 -8.76 -15.85
CA GLY A 522 -15.84 -8.99 -16.20
C GLY A 522 -14.86 -8.27 -15.26
N ARG A 523 -13.65 -8.81 -15.19
CA ARG A 523 -12.47 -8.13 -14.63
C ARG A 523 -12.10 -6.97 -15.55
N ASN A 524 -11.79 -5.81 -14.98
CA ASN A 524 -11.44 -4.62 -15.74
C ASN A 524 -10.13 -4.01 -15.22
N ASP A 525 -9.00 -4.47 -15.76
CA ASP A 525 -7.68 -4.02 -15.32
C ASP A 525 -7.36 -2.58 -15.77
N GLU A 526 -8.03 -2.05 -16.79
CA GLU A 526 -7.80 -0.69 -17.29
C GLU A 526 -8.22 0.36 -16.25
N TRP A 527 -9.34 0.12 -15.56
CA TRP A 527 -9.94 1.08 -14.63
C TRP A 527 -9.83 0.67 -13.16
N TRP A 528 -9.71 -0.63 -12.88
CA TRP A 528 -9.88 -1.17 -11.53
C TRP A 528 -8.74 -2.08 -11.06
N LEU A 529 -7.59 -2.09 -11.77
CA LEU A 529 -6.35 -2.67 -11.25
C LEU A 529 -5.74 -1.78 -10.17
N GLY A 530 -6.37 -1.79 -9.00
CA GLY A 530 -6.06 -0.91 -7.88
C GLY A 530 -6.91 -1.18 -6.65
N HIS A 531 -6.56 -0.48 -5.58
CA HIS A 531 -7.13 -0.58 -4.25
C HIS A 531 -8.10 0.58 -3.99
N LEU A 532 -9.08 0.35 -3.12
CA LEU A 532 -9.96 1.39 -2.61
C LEU A 532 -9.63 1.68 -1.15
N ASP A 533 -9.00 2.83 -0.93
CA ASP A 533 -8.66 3.35 0.40
C ASP A 533 -9.81 4.21 0.92
N VAL A 534 -10.38 3.83 2.06
CA VAL A 534 -11.50 4.49 2.71
C VAL A 534 -11.03 5.09 4.04
N THR A 535 -11.41 6.34 4.28
CA THR A 535 -11.20 7.04 5.57
C THR A 535 -12.53 7.60 6.04
N LEU A 536 -12.76 7.67 7.35
CA LEU A 536 -13.93 8.31 7.93
C LEU A 536 -13.57 9.70 8.46
N THR A 537 -14.21 10.74 7.94
CA THR A 537 -14.04 12.15 8.32
C THR A 537 -15.34 12.73 8.88
N ALA A 538 -15.32 13.99 9.34
CA ALA A 538 -16.51 14.68 9.84
C ALA A 538 -17.59 14.87 8.76
N GLU A 539 -17.19 14.88 7.48
CA GLU A 539 -18.05 15.02 6.32
C GLU A 539 -18.65 13.69 5.86
N GLY A 540 -18.13 12.55 6.38
CA GLY A 540 -18.54 11.20 6.01
C GLY A 540 -17.34 10.34 5.61
N THR A 541 -17.57 9.23 4.90
CA THR A 541 -16.47 8.43 4.38
C THR A 541 -15.92 9.04 3.09
N THR A 542 -14.62 9.27 3.04
CA THR A 542 -13.88 9.60 1.81
C THR A 542 -13.29 8.32 1.24
N MET A 543 -13.16 8.26 -0.08
CA MET A 543 -12.59 7.10 -0.76
C MET A 543 -11.64 7.55 -1.85
N THR A 544 -10.48 6.90 -1.90
CA THR A 544 -9.42 7.18 -2.86
C THR A 544 -9.06 5.88 -3.57
N TYR A 545 -8.99 5.93 -4.90
CA TYR A 545 -8.47 4.82 -5.69
C TYR A 545 -6.94 4.91 -5.74
N VAL A 546 -6.26 3.80 -5.45
CA VAL A 546 -4.80 3.68 -5.50
C VAL A 546 -4.43 2.61 -6.51
N PRO A 547 -3.83 2.94 -7.67
CA PRO A 547 -3.43 1.95 -8.67
C PRO A 547 -2.54 0.84 -8.08
N HIS A 548 -2.73 -0.40 -8.52
CA HIS A 548 -1.96 -1.57 -8.07
C HIS A 548 -0.70 -1.74 -8.93
N GLY A 549 0.40 -2.20 -8.33
CA GLY A 549 1.68 -2.39 -9.03
C GLY A 549 2.38 -1.09 -9.46
N ARG A 550 1.82 0.07 -9.10
CA ARG A 550 2.54 1.33 -9.07
C ARG A 550 2.78 1.64 -7.61
N GLU A 551 4.04 1.80 -7.21
CA GLU A 551 4.33 2.54 -5.99
C GLU A 551 3.53 3.85 -6.09
N ALA A 552 2.94 4.31 -4.99
CA ALA A 552 2.23 5.61 -4.98
C ALA A 552 3.13 6.76 -5.47
N ASP A 553 4.44 6.49 -5.54
CA ASP A 553 5.54 7.38 -5.92
C ASP A 553 6.09 7.09 -7.36
N ALA A 554 5.60 6.08 -8.09
CA ALA A 554 6.13 5.72 -9.41
C ALA A 554 5.57 6.62 -10.53
N LEU A 555 6.46 7.06 -11.44
CA LEU A 555 6.09 7.91 -12.58
C LEU A 555 5.34 7.09 -13.65
N PRO A 556 4.54 7.73 -14.53
CA PRO A 556 3.93 7.02 -15.65
C PRO A 556 4.99 6.32 -16.54
N PRO A 557 4.76 5.11 -17.06
CA PRO A 557 5.77 4.38 -17.85
C PRO A 557 6.33 5.14 -19.04
N ARG A 558 5.51 5.99 -19.69
CA ARG A 558 5.97 6.90 -20.76
C ARG A 558 6.99 7.92 -20.21
N VAL A 559 6.67 8.54 -19.07
CA VAL A 559 7.55 9.51 -18.40
C VAL A 559 8.86 8.84 -17.97
N GLU A 560 8.80 7.65 -17.39
CA GLU A 560 10.01 6.89 -17.02
C GLU A 560 10.90 6.61 -18.23
N ALA A 561 10.30 6.14 -19.33
CA ALA A 561 11.05 5.88 -20.57
C ALA A 561 11.71 7.16 -21.11
N ASP A 562 10.98 8.29 -21.11
CA ASP A 562 11.52 9.58 -21.56
C ASP A 562 12.68 10.05 -20.68
N LEU A 563 12.59 9.87 -19.36
CA LEU A 563 13.65 10.24 -18.41
C LEU A 563 14.89 9.36 -18.58
N VAL A 564 14.71 8.05 -18.80
CA VAL A 564 15.82 7.13 -19.10
C VAL A 564 16.49 7.49 -20.42
N GLU A 565 15.73 7.80 -21.47
CA GLU A 565 16.27 8.27 -22.76
C GLU A 565 17.03 9.59 -22.58
N ALA A 566 16.52 10.48 -21.73
CA ALA A 566 17.20 11.69 -21.32
C ALA A 566 18.46 11.42 -20.48
N GLY A 567 18.72 10.21 -19.99
CA GLY A 567 19.84 9.91 -19.10
C GLY A 567 19.67 10.52 -17.71
N VAL A 568 18.43 10.56 -17.24
CA VAL A 568 18.00 11.04 -15.92
C VAL A 568 17.35 9.89 -15.18
N GLU A 569 17.73 9.65 -13.92
CA GLU A 569 17.22 8.53 -13.13
C GLU A 569 15.76 8.78 -12.69
N PRO A 570 14.77 7.96 -13.13
CA PRO A 570 13.36 8.21 -12.83
C PRO A 570 13.04 8.27 -11.34
N ALA A 571 13.68 7.42 -10.52
CA ALA A 571 13.47 7.40 -9.08
C ALA A 571 13.90 8.71 -8.39
N GLU A 572 14.97 9.35 -8.86
CA GLU A 572 15.39 10.66 -8.35
C GLU A 572 14.36 11.75 -8.68
N ILE A 573 13.74 11.66 -9.86
CA ILE A 573 12.73 12.63 -10.31
C ILE A 573 11.40 12.42 -9.60
N ALA A 574 10.99 11.17 -9.37
CA ALA A 574 9.86 10.84 -8.53
C ALA A 574 10.01 11.47 -7.14
N ALA A 575 11.13 11.23 -6.46
CA ALA A 575 11.40 11.79 -5.14
C ALA A 575 11.42 13.33 -5.12
N LEU A 576 11.97 13.95 -6.18
CA LEU A 576 11.94 15.41 -6.33
C LEU A 576 10.50 15.94 -6.46
N ILE A 577 9.66 15.27 -7.26
CA ILE A 577 8.26 15.64 -7.44
C ILE A 577 7.49 15.50 -6.13
N GLU A 578 7.73 14.43 -5.36
CA GLU A 578 7.13 14.27 -4.03
C GLU A 578 7.44 15.44 -3.11
N VAL A 579 8.72 15.81 -3.02
CA VAL A 579 9.15 16.93 -2.17
C VAL A 579 8.51 18.25 -2.64
N ALA A 580 8.49 18.50 -3.94
CA ALA A 580 7.94 19.72 -4.52
C ALA A 580 6.42 19.83 -4.33
N VAL A 581 5.69 18.72 -4.50
CA VAL A 581 4.23 18.68 -4.27
C VAL A 581 3.91 18.80 -2.79
N ALA A 582 4.68 18.17 -1.90
CA ALA A 582 4.49 18.27 -0.45
C ALA A 582 4.75 19.69 0.09
N GLU A 583 5.64 20.45 -0.56
CA GLU A 583 5.88 21.86 -0.23
C GLU A 583 4.63 22.72 -0.49
N ASP A 584 3.96 22.51 -1.63
CA ASP A 584 2.78 23.27 -2.07
C ASP A 584 1.46 22.75 -1.45
N VAL A 585 1.33 21.45 -1.25
CA VAL A 585 0.10 20.77 -0.79
C VAL A 585 0.29 20.26 0.65
N GLN A 586 0.18 21.18 1.60
CA GLN A 586 0.24 20.89 3.03
C GLN A 586 -1.12 20.40 3.58
N GLU A 587 -1.26 20.23 4.89
CA GLU A 587 -2.40 19.57 5.54
C GLU A 587 -3.79 20.09 5.11
N ALA A 588 -3.92 21.39 4.80
CA ALA A 588 -5.17 22.00 4.36
C ALA A 588 -5.48 21.84 2.85
N GLY A 589 -4.54 21.30 2.06
CA GLY A 589 -4.62 21.21 0.61
C GLY A 589 -4.65 22.56 -0.11
N ASP A 590 -5.07 22.57 -1.37
CA ASP A 590 -5.32 23.80 -2.14
C ASP A 590 -6.66 24.43 -1.73
N VAL A 591 -6.61 25.21 -0.66
CA VAL A 591 -7.78 25.88 -0.07
C VAL A 591 -8.52 26.77 -1.07
N THR A 592 -7.82 27.33 -2.07
CA THR A 592 -8.43 28.22 -3.07
C THR A 592 -9.28 27.41 -4.02
N SER A 593 -8.72 26.33 -4.60
CA SER A 593 -9.47 25.43 -5.48
C SER A 593 -10.60 24.71 -4.74
N LEU A 594 -10.36 24.28 -3.50
CA LEU A 594 -11.39 23.66 -2.66
C LEU A 594 -12.57 24.61 -2.42
N ALA A 595 -12.31 25.90 -2.16
CA ALA A 595 -13.35 26.89 -1.89
C ALA A 595 -14.08 27.40 -3.14
N THR A 596 -13.41 27.45 -4.29
CA THR A 596 -13.92 28.15 -5.49
C THR A 596 -14.39 27.24 -6.61
N ILE A 597 -13.97 25.97 -6.63
CA ILE A 597 -14.22 25.04 -7.73
C ILE A 597 -15.11 23.89 -7.25
N PRO A 598 -16.24 23.59 -7.93
CA PRO A 598 -17.06 22.42 -7.60
C PRO A 598 -16.29 21.10 -7.76
N GLU A 599 -16.49 20.15 -6.84
CA GLU A 599 -15.79 18.85 -6.78
C GLU A 599 -15.92 18.00 -8.05
N GLY A 600 -17.03 18.14 -8.79
CA GLY A 600 -17.26 17.42 -10.04
C GLY A 600 -16.90 18.19 -11.32
N LEU A 601 -16.32 19.39 -11.22
CA LEU A 601 -15.96 20.17 -12.41
C LEU A 601 -14.75 19.52 -13.09
N SER A 602 -14.93 19.09 -14.33
CA SER A 602 -13.82 18.74 -15.22
C SER A 602 -13.49 19.91 -16.13
N ALA A 603 -12.20 20.13 -16.38
CA ALA A 603 -11.70 21.17 -17.27
C ALA A 603 -10.58 20.64 -18.16
N THR A 604 -10.24 21.42 -19.18
CA THR A 604 -9.05 21.22 -20.01
C THR A 604 -8.20 22.48 -19.92
N ALA A 605 -6.90 22.30 -19.71
CA ALA A 605 -5.92 23.37 -19.62
C ALA A 605 -4.85 23.19 -20.70
N ASP A 606 -4.38 24.29 -21.26
CA ASP A 606 -3.23 24.32 -22.16
C ASP A 606 -2.04 24.96 -21.45
N VAL A 607 -0.88 24.30 -21.47
CA VAL A 607 0.40 24.92 -21.09
C VAL A 607 0.93 25.65 -22.31
N VAL A 608 1.09 26.97 -22.21
CA VAL A 608 1.33 27.86 -23.36
C VAL A 608 2.61 28.67 -23.16
N ALA A 609 3.45 28.70 -24.19
CA ALA A 609 4.61 29.59 -24.21
C ALA A 609 4.17 31.06 -24.28
N ARG A 610 4.66 31.89 -23.37
CA ARG A 610 4.42 33.35 -23.37
C ARG A 610 5.60 34.15 -23.92
N ALA A 611 6.73 33.50 -24.12
CA ALA A 611 7.92 34.03 -24.78
C ALA A 611 8.54 32.98 -25.72
N ASP A 612 9.34 33.45 -26.68
CA ASP A 612 10.10 32.58 -27.59
C ASP A 612 11.26 31.92 -26.83
N GLY A 613 11.52 30.64 -27.10
CA GLY A 613 12.59 29.92 -26.43
C GLY A 613 12.73 28.47 -26.86
N VAL A 614 13.49 27.70 -26.09
CA VAL A 614 13.65 26.25 -26.23
C VAL A 614 13.03 25.57 -25.02
N VAL A 615 12.17 24.59 -25.26
CA VAL A 615 11.45 23.87 -24.20
C VAL A 615 12.31 22.76 -23.62
N ALA A 616 12.28 22.58 -22.31
CA ALA A 616 12.84 21.42 -21.62
C ALA A 616 12.05 21.11 -20.35
N GLY A 617 11.84 19.82 -20.05
CA GLY A 617 11.20 19.36 -18.82
C GLY A 617 9.74 18.95 -18.96
N LEU A 618 9.24 18.70 -20.18
CA LEU A 618 7.84 18.30 -20.39
C LEU A 618 7.48 16.99 -19.68
N ALA A 619 8.41 16.03 -19.65
CA ALA A 619 8.22 14.76 -18.94
C ALA A 619 8.09 14.95 -17.43
N VAL A 620 8.86 15.87 -16.86
CA VAL A 620 8.81 16.21 -15.44
C VAL A 620 7.48 16.89 -15.10
N ALA A 621 7.05 17.85 -15.93
CA ALA A 621 5.75 18.51 -15.76
C ALA A 621 4.58 17.51 -15.83
N GLU A 622 4.60 16.56 -16.77
CA GLU A 622 3.63 15.46 -16.82
C GLU A 622 3.67 14.57 -15.58
N GLY A 623 4.87 14.29 -15.05
CA GLY A 623 5.04 13.57 -13.79
C GLY A 623 4.30 14.25 -12.63
N VAL A 624 4.42 15.57 -12.51
CA VAL A 624 3.71 16.36 -11.50
C VAL A 624 2.19 16.25 -11.67
N PHE A 625 1.66 16.47 -12.89
CA PHE A 625 0.22 16.32 -13.15
C PHE A 625 -0.28 14.91 -12.83
N SER A 626 0.51 13.90 -13.20
CA SER A 626 0.16 12.50 -12.94
C SER A 626 0.09 12.20 -11.43
N ARG A 627 1.05 12.73 -10.68
CA ARG A 627 1.15 12.55 -9.23
C ARG A 627 0.02 13.24 -8.47
N VAL A 628 -0.29 14.49 -8.80
CA VAL A 628 -1.38 15.25 -8.16
C VAL A 628 -2.75 14.69 -8.59
N GLY A 629 -2.89 14.32 -9.86
CA GLY A 629 -4.14 13.78 -10.41
C GLY A 629 -4.47 12.37 -9.93
N GLY A 630 -3.51 11.61 -9.41
CA GLY A 630 -3.72 10.21 -9.01
C GLY A 630 -4.24 9.35 -10.17
N GLY A 631 -3.77 9.61 -11.40
CA GLY A 631 -4.23 8.94 -12.63
C GLY A 631 -5.53 9.48 -13.23
N ARG A 632 -6.16 10.51 -12.64
CA ARG A 632 -7.40 11.13 -13.17
C ARG A 632 -7.15 12.24 -14.20
N LEU A 633 -5.89 12.67 -14.37
CA LEU A 633 -5.49 13.64 -15.38
C LEU A 633 -4.92 12.92 -16.61
N THR A 634 -5.32 13.41 -17.79
CA THR A 634 -4.80 12.97 -19.09
C THR A 634 -3.92 14.06 -19.67
N VAL A 635 -2.74 13.69 -20.19
CA VAL A 635 -1.73 14.63 -20.67
C VAL A 635 -1.35 14.31 -22.12
N GLU A 636 -1.54 15.28 -23.00
CA GLU A 636 -1.09 15.26 -24.39
C GLU A 636 0.04 16.28 -24.58
N ARG A 637 1.25 15.81 -24.93
CA ARG A 637 2.37 16.70 -25.28
C ARG A 637 2.30 17.02 -26.76
N VAL A 638 2.38 18.30 -27.09
CA VAL A 638 2.25 18.81 -28.47
C VAL A 638 3.63 19.07 -29.09
N VAL A 639 4.63 19.39 -28.28
CA VAL A 639 6.03 19.60 -28.69
C VAL A 639 6.98 18.64 -27.95
N LYS A 640 8.26 18.64 -28.35
CA LYS A 640 9.31 17.84 -27.69
C LYS A 640 10.31 18.71 -26.96
N ASP A 641 10.96 18.14 -25.95
CA ASP A 641 12.10 18.79 -25.31
C ASP A 641 13.23 19.03 -26.34
N GLY A 642 13.86 20.20 -26.28
CA GLY A 642 14.85 20.68 -27.25
C GLY A 642 14.25 21.38 -28.47
N GLU A 643 12.93 21.41 -28.61
CA GLU A 643 12.25 22.12 -29.69
C GLU A 643 12.18 23.63 -29.42
N HIS A 644 12.33 24.43 -30.47
CA HIS A 644 12.14 25.87 -30.40
C HIS A 644 10.66 26.21 -30.51
N VAL A 645 10.16 27.03 -29.59
CA VAL A 645 8.76 27.47 -29.53
C VAL A 645 8.65 28.97 -29.61
N SER A 646 7.54 29.44 -30.14
CA SER A 646 7.18 30.85 -30.24
C SER A 646 6.11 31.20 -29.22
N ARG A 647 6.03 32.48 -28.85
CA ARG A 647 4.93 32.98 -28.02
C ARG A 647 3.57 32.61 -28.63
N GLY A 648 2.75 31.93 -27.83
CA GLY A 648 1.41 31.46 -28.20
C GLY A 648 1.34 29.96 -28.50
N ASP A 649 2.48 29.29 -28.66
CA ASP A 649 2.49 27.84 -28.92
C ASP A 649 2.01 27.06 -27.68
N VAL A 650 1.17 26.06 -27.93
CA VAL A 650 0.73 25.09 -26.91
C VAL A 650 1.80 24.01 -26.78
N LEU A 651 2.29 23.81 -25.57
CA LEU A 651 3.36 22.86 -25.26
C LEU A 651 2.79 21.49 -24.87
N MET A 652 1.75 21.51 -24.04
CA MET A 652 0.98 20.33 -23.64
C MET A 652 -0.45 20.72 -23.28
N THR A 653 -1.39 19.80 -23.49
CA THR A 653 -2.79 19.91 -23.06
C THR A 653 -3.04 18.90 -21.95
N VAL A 654 -3.72 19.33 -20.88
CA VAL A 654 -4.06 18.49 -19.72
C VAL A 654 -5.56 18.55 -19.46
N SER A 655 -6.20 17.39 -19.32
CA SER A 655 -7.66 17.29 -19.09
C SER A 655 -7.98 16.39 -17.91
N GLY A 656 -8.95 16.80 -17.08
CA GLY A 656 -9.44 16.01 -15.94
C GLY A 656 -10.10 16.89 -14.88
N PRO A 657 -10.10 16.53 -13.58
CA PRO A 657 -10.71 17.34 -12.53
C PRO A 657 -10.03 18.72 -12.40
N ALA A 658 -10.85 19.78 -12.38
CA ALA A 658 -10.36 21.15 -12.39
C ALA A 658 -9.56 21.52 -11.12
N ARG A 659 -9.92 20.92 -9.97
CA ARG A 659 -9.17 21.10 -8.72
C ARG A 659 -7.74 20.56 -8.85
N ASP A 660 -7.59 19.33 -9.32
CA ASP A 660 -6.27 18.69 -9.48
C ASP A 660 -5.39 19.45 -10.48
N LEU A 661 -5.98 19.95 -11.58
CA LEU A 661 -5.27 20.76 -12.59
C LEU A 661 -4.62 22.00 -11.96
N LEU A 662 -5.38 22.76 -11.16
CA LEU A 662 -4.88 23.98 -10.54
C LEU A 662 -3.96 23.71 -9.35
N THR A 663 -4.21 22.64 -8.59
CA THR A 663 -3.30 22.21 -7.53
C THR A 663 -1.92 21.83 -8.08
N ALA A 664 -1.85 21.19 -9.25
CA ALA A 664 -0.59 20.82 -9.89
C ALA A 664 0.12 21.98 -10.61
N GLU A 665 -0.61 23.05 -10.94
CA GLU A 665 -0.17 24.11 -11.86
C GLU A 665 1.18 24.69 -11.47
N ARG A 666 1.31 25.15 -10.22
CA ARG A 666 2.48 25.95 -9.83
C ARG A 666 3.73 25.12 -9.77
N THR A 667 3.66 23.93 -9.18
CA THR A 667 4.77 22.98 -9.10
C THR A 667 5.24 22.58 -10.51
N ALA A 668 4.31 22.24 -11.42
CA ALA A 668 4.64 21.87 -12.79
C ALA A 668 5.28 23.03 -13.57
N LEU A 669 4.71 24.24 -13.49
CA LEU A 669 5.23 25.42 -14.17
C LEU A 669 6.60 25.86 -13.62
N ASN A 670 6.83 25.80 -12.31
CA ASN A 670 8.12 26.18 -11.73
C ASN A 670 9.27 25.35 -12.29
N LEU A 671 9.07 24.02 -12.40
CA LEU A 671 10.07 23.13 -12.99
C LEU A 671 10.23 23.37 -14.50
N LEU A 672 9.11 23.44 -15.24
CA LEU A 672 9.14 23.59 -16.69
C LEU A 672 9.74 24.93 -17.15
N THR A 673 9.37 26.03 -16.48
CA THR A 673 9.86 27.39 -16.80
C THR A 673 11.35 27.55 -16.50
N HIS A 674 11.83 26.99 -15.39
CA HIS A 674 13.26 26.98 -15.02
C HIS A 674 14.09 26.21 -16.05
N LEU A 675 13.71 24.96 -16.33
CA LEU A 675 14.44 24.09 -17.26
C LEU A 675 14.40 24.65 -18.69
N SER A 676 13.26 25.15 -19.15
CA SER A 676 13.17 25.81 -20.46
C SER A 676 13.98 27.11 -20.50
N GLY A 677 14.11 27.83 -19.38
CA GLY A 677 15.01 28.97 -19.24
C GLY A 677 16.49 28.60 -19.45
N VAL A 678 16.94 27.52 -18.81
CA VAL A 678 18.29 26.95 -18.99
C VAL A 678 18.52 26.58 -20.46
N ALA A 679 17.62 25.81 -21.06
CA ALA A 679 17.72 25.39 -22.46
C ALA A 679 17.74 26.59 -23.42
N THR A 680 16.91 27.59 -23.18
CA THR A 680 16.85 28.82 -23.98
C THR A 680 18.14 29.62 -23.89
N LEU A 681 18.68 29.82 -22.68
CA LEU A 681 19.95 30.51 -22.49
C LEU A 681 21.09 29.75 -23.17
N THR A 682 21.17 28.43 -22.98
CA THR A 682 22.17 27.60 -23.65
C THR A 682 22.07 27.72 -25.17
N ASN A 683 20.86 27.69 -25.74
CA ASN A 683 20.68 27.84 -27.18
C ASN A 683 21.20 29.18 -27.71
N ARG A 684 21.01 30.27 -26.97
CA ARG A 684 21.58 31.59 -27.33
C ARG A 684 23.10 31.56 -27.40
N TRP A 685 23.75 30.89 -26.45
CA TRP A 685 25.20 30.71 -26.47
C TRP A 685 25.66 29.83 -27.64
N VAL A 686 24.95 28.73 -27.91
CA VAL A 686 25.25 27.82 -29.03
C VAL A 686 25.14 28.57 -30.37
N ARG A 687 24.11 29.40 -30.53
CA ARG A 687 23.93 30.26 -31.71
C ARG A 687 25.05 31.29 -31.85
N ALA A 688 25.52 31.88 -30.74
CA ALA A 688 26.58 32.89 -30.77
C ALA A 688 27.91 32.35 -31.32
N VAL A 689 28.16 31.05 -31.15
CA VAL A 689 29.41 30.38 -31.59
C VAL A 689 29.23 29.51 -32.84
N GLU A 690 28.06 29.56 -33.48
CA GLU A 690 27.75 28.72 -34.64
C GLU A 690 28.77 28.93 -35.78
N GLY A 691 29.28 27.82 -36.32
CA GLY A 691 30.28 27.80 -37.39
C GLY A 691 31.75 27.93 -36.95
N THR A 692 32.03 28.10 -35.66
CA THR A 692 33.42 28.21 -35.14
C THR A 692 34.06 26.87 -34.79
N GLY A 693 33.25 25.83 -34.57
CA GLY A 693 33.70 24.51 -34.09
C GLY A 693 33.74 24.37 -32.56
N ALA A 694 33.69 25.48 -31.82
CA ALA A 694 33.60 25.46 -30.35
C ALA A 694 32.22 25.00 -29.88
N ARG A 695 32.17 24.35 -28.72
CA ARG A 695 30.93 23.91 -28.06
C ARG A 695 30.71 24.60 -26.74
N ILE A 696 29.45 24.84 -26.41
CA ILE A 696 29.07 25.44 -25.12
C ILE A 696 28.96 24.34 -24.09
N ARG A 697 29.70 24.49 -22.98
CA ARG A 697 29.78 23.50 -21.91
C ARG A 697 29.25 24.06 -20.60
N ASP A 698 28.52 23.25 -19.86
CA ASP A 698 28.02 23.61 -18.53
C ASP A 698 29.10 23.49 -17.43
N SER A 699 28.69 23.72 -16.19
CA SER A 699 29.53 23.48 -15.01
C SER A 699 28.79 22.64 -13.96
N ARG A 700 29.34 22.51 -12.76
CA ARG A 700 28.62 21.96 -11.59
C ARG A 700 27.97 23.03 -10.70
N LYS A 701 27.89 24.29 -11.16
CA LYS A 701 27.16 25.36 -10.46
C LYS A 701 25.65 25.20 -10.70
N THR A 702 25.10 24.14 -10.14
CA THR A 702 23.69 23.74 -10.27
C THR A 702 22.95 23.96 -8.96
N LEU A 703 21.63 24.10 -9.01
CA LEU A 703 20.83 24.09 -7.79
C LEU A 703 20.87 22.69 -7.14
N PRO A 704 20.95 22.60 -5.80
CA PRO A 704 20.84 21.32 -5.10
C PRO A 704 19.54 20.60 -5.47
N GLY A 705 19.59 19.29 -5.70
CA GLY A 705 18.43 18.49 -6.12
C GLY A 705 18.09 18.54 -7.61
N LEU A 706 18.52 19.57 -8.36
CA LEU A 706 18.13 19.77 -9.77
C LEU A 706 19.24 19.47 -10.79
N ARG A 707 20.43 19.04 -10.34
CA ARG A 707 21.61 18.88 -11.21
C ARG A 707 21.35 18.05 -12.46
N ALA A 708 20.71 16.89 -12.33
CA ALA A 708 20.44 16.01 -13.46
C ALA A 708 19.54 16.69 -14.50
N LEU A 709 18.49 17.38 -14.04
CA LEU A 709 17.54 18.10 -14.89
C LEU A 709 18.15 19.34 -15.53
N GLU A 710 18.90 20.16 -14.80
CA GLU A 710 19.55 21.36 -15.35
C GLU A 710 20.57 21.00 -16.42
N LYS A 711 21.35 19.93 -16.21
CA LYS A 711 22.29 19.40 -17.20
C LYS A 711 21.59 18.71 -18.38
N TYR A 712 20.40 18.17 -18.18
CA TYR A 712 19.55 17.73 -19.29
C TYR A 712 19.06 18.93 -20.10
N ALA A 713 18.59 20.00 -19.46
CA ALA A 713 18.14 21.21 -20.12
C ALA A 713 19.26 21.89 -20.95
N VAL A 714 20.51 21.87 -20.47
CA VAL A 714 21.67 22.31 -21.26
C VAL A 714 21.77 21.53 -22.58
N ARG A 715 21.61 20.20 -22.54
CA ARG A 715 21.63 19.37 -23.76
C ARG A 715 20.45 19.68 -24.68
N CYS A 716 19.26 19.92 -24.13
CA CYS A 716 18.10 20.38 -24.91
C CYS A 716 18.38 21.70 -25.63
N GLY A 717 19.13 22.62 -25.01
CA GLY A 717 19.58 23.86 -25.64
C GLY A 717 20.69 23.69 -26.70
N GLY A 718 21.24 22.49 -26.85
CA GLY A 718 22.35 22.19 -27.77
C GLY A 718 23.75 22.29 -27.15
N GLY A 719 23.84 22.50 -25.84
CA GLY A 719 25.10 22.47 -25.10
C GLY A 719 25.59 21.05 -24.81
N VAL A 720 26.75 20.96 -24.17
CA VAL A 720 27.35 19.69 -23.72
C VAL A 720 27.65 19.73 -22.23
N ASN A 721 27.59 18.57 -21.58
CA ASN A 721 27.83 18.49 -20.15
C ASN A 721 29.33 18.32 -19.87
N HIS A 722 29.79 18.92 -18.77
CA HIS A 722 31.15 18.77 -18.25
C HIS A 722 31.28 17.46 -17.44
N ARG A 723 30.99 17.50 -16.14
CA ARG A 723 30.92 16.33 -15.24
C ARG A 723 29.71 16.40 -14.32
N MET A 724 29.16 15.26 -13.88
CA MET A 724 27.99 15.22 -12.97
C MET A 724 28.44 15.31 -11.49
N SER A 725 29.55 14.66 -11.15
CA SER A 725 30.03 14.50 -9.78
C SER A 725 31.53 14.82 -9.65
N LEU A 726 32.08 14.71 -8.44
CA LEU A 726 33.53 14.80 -8.22
C LEU A 726 34.28 13.53 -8.66
N SER A 727 33.57 12.42 -8.87
CA SER A 727 34.15 11.12 -9.21
C SER A 727 34.10 10.79 -10.70
N ASP A 728 33.37 11.54 -11.53
CA ASP A 728 33.27 11.24 -12.98
C ASP A 728 34.50 11.73 -13.75
N ALA A 729 35.10 12.82 -13.26
CA ALA A 729 36.32 13.40 -13.80
C ALA A 729 37.00 14.25 -12.71
N ALA A 730 38.33 14.20 -12.67
CA ALA A 730 39.12 15.08 -11.83
C ALA A 730 39.29 16.45 -12.49
N LEU A 731 39.06 17.52 -11.73
CA LEU A 731 39.36 18.89 -12.13
C LEU A 731 40.36 19.45 -11.13
N ILE A 732 41.62 19.54 -11.55
CA ILE A 732 42.70 20.11 -10.75
C ILE A 732 42.58 21.63 -10.85
N LYS A 733 42.50 22.28 -9.69
CA LYS A 733 42.33 23.74 -9.53
C LYS A 733 43.49 24.31 -8.73
N ASP A 734 43.62 25.62 -8.72
CA ASP A 734 44.55 26.41 -7.91
C ASP A 734 44.85 25.83 -6.51
N ASN A 735 43.82 25.53 -5.72
CA ASN A 735 43.95 25.02 -4.36
C ASN A 735 44.55 23.61 -4.31
N HIS A 736 44.23 22.77 -5.31
CA HIS A 736 44.82 21.44 -5.44
C HIS A 736 46.28 21.52 -5.85
N VAL A 737 46.62 22.46 -6.75
CA VAL A 737 47.99 22.72 -7.18
C VAL A 737 48.85 23.17 -6.01
N VAL A 738 48.35 24.12 -5.21
CA VAL A 738 49.04 24.59 -3.99
C VAL A 738 49.22 23.44 -2.99
N ALA A 739 48.17 22.65 -2.75
CA ALA A 739 48.23 21.55 -1.79
C ALA A 739 49.17 20.42 -2.22
N ALA A 740 49.26 20.13 -3.52
CA ALA A 740 50.12 19.09 -4.08
C ALA A 740 51.58 19.54 -4.28
N GLY A 741 51.87 20.84 -4.15
CA GLY A 741 53.21 21.40 -4.34
C GLY A 741 53.56 21.72 -5.79
N GLY A 742 52.60 21.65 -6.72
CA GLY A 742 52.77 21.99 -8.12
C GLY A 742 51.75 21.32 -9.04
N VAL A 743 51.64 21.82 -10.27
CA VAL A 743 50.60 21.39 -11.22
C VAL A 743 50.87 19.99 -11.77
N ALA A 744 52.14 19.68 -11.99
CA ALA A 744 52.58 18.35 -12.42
C ALA A 744 52.40 17.32 -11.30
N GLU A 745 52.71 17.72 -10.06
CA GLU A 745 52.55 16.91 -8.85
C GLU A 745 51.08 16.55 -8.62
N ALA A 746 50.18 17.53 -8.75
CA ALA A 746 48.73 17.30 -8.64
C ALA A 746 48.24 16.33 -9.72
N PHE A 747 48.68 16.50 -10.97
CA PHE A 747 48.30 15.63 -12.08
C PHE A 747 48.76 14.19 -11.86
N ARG A 748 50.03 14.00 -11.50
CA ARG A 748 50.59 12.67 -11.19
C ARG A 748 49.86 12.02 -10.02
N ALA A 749 49.57 12.77 -8.96
CA ALA A 749 48.84 12.25 -7.80
C ALA A 749 47.46 11.71 -8.17
N VAL A 750 46.69 12.43 -8.99
CA VAL A 750 45.37 11.96 -9.46
C VAL A 750 45.52 10.74 -10.36
N ARG A 751 46.42 10.78 -11.35
CA ARG A 751 46.65 9.69 -12.30
C ARG A 751 47.06 8.39 -11.61
N ASP A 752 47.94 8.49 -10.63
CA ASP A 752 48.48 7.32 -9.93
C ASP A 752 47.44 6.74 -8.95
N ALA A 753 46.63 7.59 -8.31
CA ALA A 753 45.57 7.16 -7.39
C ALA A 753 44.31 6.64 -8.11
N PHE A 754 43.95 7.22 -9.26
CA PHE A 754 42.75 6.88 -10.03
C PHE A 754 43.08 6.64 -11.51
N PRO A 755 43.75 5.52 -11.84
CA PRO A 755 44.12 5.23 -13.22
C PRO A 755 42.90 5.16 -14.14
N GLY A 756 42.93 5.89 -15.26
CA GLY A 756 41.86 5.91 -16.26
C GLY A 756 40.73 6.91 -16.01
N LEU A 757 40.73 7.61 -14.86
CA LEU A 757 39.81 8.73 -14.63
C LEU A 757 40.19 9.91 -15.54
N PRO A 758 39.25 10.55 -16.28
CA PRO A 758 39.55 11.76 -17.04
C PRO A 758 40.05 12.87 -16.11
N ILE A 759 41.12 13.57 -16.53
CA ILE A 759 41.73 14.66 -15.76
C ILE A 759 41.75 15.92 -16.62
N GLU A 760 41.15 16.97 -16.09
CA GLU A 760 41.27 18.33 -16.60
C GLU A 760 42.05 19.19 -15.61
N VAL A 761 42.91 20.06 -16.14
CA VAL A 761 43.77 20.92 -15.35
C VAL A 761 43.46 22.38 -15.65
N GLU A 762 43.09 23.13 -14.63
CA GLU A 762 42.94 24.57 -14.67
C GLU A 762 44.30 25.26 -14.66
N VAL A 763 44.49 26.19 -15.59
CA VAL A 763 45.68 27.05 -15.69
C VAL A 763 45.23 28.50 -15.82
N ASP A 764 45.93 29.39 -15.12
CA ASP A 764 45.69 30.84 -15.08
C ASP A 764 46.82 31.63 -15.77
N ARG A 765 47.92 30.95 -16.16
CA ARG A 765 49.06 31.55 -16.86
C ARG A 765 49.60 30.63 -17.94
N ILE A 766 50.07 31.23 -19.02
CA ILE A 766 50.51 30.48 -20.21
C ILE A 766 51.73 29.58 -19.97
N ASP A 767 52.57 29.91 -18.98
CA ASP A 767 53.75 29.14 -18.60
C ASP A 767 53.41 27.80 -17.91
N GLN A 768 52.17 27.61 -17.45
CA GLN A 768 51.70 26.36 -16.87
C GLN A 768 51.27 25.30 -17.90
N ILE A 769 51.02 25.69 -19.16
CA ILE A 769 50.49 24.79 -20.19
C ILE A 769 51.49 23.67 -20.54
N GLU A 770 52.74 24.00 -20.86
CA GLU A 770 53.73 22.99 -21.28
C GLU A 770 54.06 21.97 -20.17
N PRO A 771 54.24 22.36 -18.88
CA PRO A 771 54.40 21.40 -17.79
C PRO A 771 53.26 20.38 -17.70
N VAL A 772 52.02 20.82 -17.92
CA VAL A 772 50.82 19.98 -17.82
C VAL A 772 50.71 19.05 -19.04
N LEU A 773 51.02 19.55 -20.23
CA LEU A 773 51.10 18.73 -21.45
C LEU A 773 52.20 17.66 -21.35
N ALA A 774 53.35 17.98 -20.77
CA ALA A 774 54.46 17.04 -20.59
C ALA A 774 54.09 15.86 -19.68
N GLU A 775 53.15 16.04 -18.75
CA GLU A 775 52.62 14.97 -17.89
C GLU A 775 51.49 14.14 -18.54
N GLY A 776 51.01 14.57 -19.71
CA GLY A 776 50.02 13.85 -20.51
C GLY A 776 48.57 14.31 -20.32
N ALA A 777 48.34 15.54 -19.89
CA ALA A 777 46.99 16.09 -19.78
C ALA A 777 46.29 16.17 -21.16
N GLN A 778 45.02 15.74 -21.20
CA GLN A 778 44.22 15.68 -22.42
C GLN A 778 43.14 16.77 -22.49
N GLU A 779 42.81 17.40 -21.36
CA GLU A 779 41.91 18.56 -21.26
C GLU A 779 42.58 19.63 -20.37
N ILE A 780 42.56 20.88 -20.81
CA ILE A 780 43.11 22.03 -20.09
C ILE A 780 42.07 23.15 -20.08
N LEU A 781 41.76 23.65 -18.88
CA LEU A 781 40.85 24.77 -18.66
C LEU A 781 41.67 26.06 -18.49
N LEU A 782 41.48 27.01 -19.40
CA LEU A 782 42.14 28.31 -19.45
C LEU A 782 41.26 29.34 -18.71
N ASP A 783 41.59 29.63 -17.45
CA ASP A 783 40.75 30.49 -16.58
C ASP A 783 41.15 31.97 -16.71
N ASN A 784 40.18 32.81 -17.08
CA ASN A 784 40.31 34.26 -17.25
C ASN A 784 41.35 34.73 -18.29
N PHE A 785 41.68 33.91 -19.29
CA PHE A 785 42.57 34.30 -20.39
C PHE A 785 41.88 35.31 -21.32
N THR A 786 42.63 36.31 -21.78
CA THR A 786 42.19 37.22 -22.85
C THR A 786 42.17 36.52 -24.21
N VAL A 787 41.44 37.06 -25.20
CA VAL A 787 41.38 36.52 -26.58
C VAL A 787 42.77 36.34 -27.21
N GLU A 788 43.71 37.26 -26.92
CA GLU A 788 45.10 37.17 -27.39
C GLU A 788 45.83 35.98 -26.74
N GLU A 789 45.68 35.80 -25.43
CA GLU A 789 46.27 34.71 -24.68
C GLU A 789 45.68 33.35 -25.07
N LEU A 790 44.36 33.27 -25.28
CA LEU A 790 43.68 32.09 -25.81
C LEU A 790 44.24 31.70 -27.17
N SER A 791 44.34 32.65 -28.10
CA SER A 791 44.93 32.41 -29.42
C SER A 791 46.38 31.92 -29.34
N ARG A 792 47.15 32.42 -28.36
CA ARG A 792 48.52 31.97 -28.09
C ARG A 792 48.54 30.57 -27.48
N ALA A 793 47.63 30.26 -26.57
CA ALA A 793 47.47 28.94 -25.95
C ALA A 793 47.08 27.88 -26.99
N VAL A 794 46.11 28.16 -27.87
CA VAL A 794 45.70 27.26 -28.97
C VAL A 794 46.89 26.93 -29.88
N ARG A 795 47.69 27.94 -30.27
CA ARG A 795 48.92 27.72 -31.04
C ARG A 795 49.98 26.90 -30.28
N LEU A 796 50.10 27.10 -28.97
CA LEU A 796 51.06 26.39 -28.13
C LEU A 796 50.67 24.92 -27.95
N VAL A 797 49.39 24.64 -27.70
CA VAL A 797 48.88 23.28 -27.53
C VAL A 797 48.94 22.51 -28.84
N ALA A 798 48.66 23.15 -29.97
CA ALA A 798 48.76 22.57 -31.31
C ALA A 798 48.04 21.20 -31.44
N GLY A 799 46.86 21.07 -30.81
CA GLY A 799 46.04 19.86 -30.84
C GLY A 799 46.47 18.73 -29.90
N ARG A 800 47.47 18.95 -29.01
CA ARG A 800 47.91 17.95 -28.02
C ARG A 800 46.90 17.71 -26.90
N ALA A 801 46.04 18.68 -26.61
CA ALA A 801 44.97 18.61 -25.61
C ALA A 801 43.76 19.43 -26.10
N ARG A 802 42.58 19.12 -25.58
CA ARG A 802 41.39 19.97 -25.75
C ARG A 802 41.47 21.17 -24.82
N LEU A 803 41.05 22.32 -25.30
CA LEU A 803 41.07 23.59 -24.58
C LEU A 803 39.66 24.07 -24.24
N GLU A 804 39.45 24.36 -22.96
CA GLU A 804 38.23 24.94 -22.45
C GLU A 804 38.51 26.37 -21.94
N SER A 805 37.74 27.36 -22.40
CA SER A 805 37.82 28.73 -21.87
C SER A 805 36.80 28.91 -20.74
N SER A 806 37.24 29.50 -19.63
CA SER A 806 36.42 29.80 -18.44
C SER A 806 36.70 31.21 -17.93
N GLY A 807 35.77 31.75 -17.14
CA GLY A 807 35.95 33.02 -16.43
C GLY A 807 35.59 34.24 -17.28
N GLY A 808 34.73 35.11 -16.76
CA GLY A 808 34.39 36.40 -17.40
C GLY A 808 33.69 36.32 -18.76
N LEU A 809 33.24 35.14 -19.21
CA LEU A 809 32.57 34.97 -20.51
C LEU A 809 31.22 35.70 -20.54
N THR A 810 30.96 36.45 -21.62
CA THR A 810 29.65 37.06 -21.90
C THR A 810 29.17 36.66 -23.30
N LEU A 811 27.88 36.82 -23.57
CA LEU A 811 27.34 36.50 -24.90
C LEU A 811 27.97 37.38 -26.00
N GLU A 812 28.35 38.61 -25.67
CA GLU A 812 29.01 39.54 -26.60
C GLU A 812 30.43 39.09 -26.95
N SER A 813 31.17 38.50 -26.00
CA SER A 813 32.54 38.01 -26.23
C SER A 813 32.62 36.56 -26.71
N ALA A 814 31.51 35.82 -26.67
CA ALA A 814 31.46 34.39 -26.99
C ALA A 814 32.06 34.05 -28.36
N ARG A 815 31.74 34.84 -29.39
CA ARG A 815 32.20 34.59 -30.76
C ARG A 815 33.69 34.82 -30.92
N ASP A 816 34.21 35.92 -30.36
CA ASP A 816 35.63 36.26 -30.40
C ASP A 816 36.47 35.19 -29.68
N VAL A 817 35.98 34.69 -28.55
CA VAL A 817 36.60 33.59 -27.80
C VAL A 817 36.58 32.30 -28.63
N ALA A 818 35.45 31.95 -29.22
CA ALA A 818 35.31 30.73 -30.02
C ALA A 818 36.19 30.75 -31.29
N GLU A 819 36.33 31.89 -31.96
CA GLU A 819 37.18 32.06 -33.15
C GLU A 819 38.69 31.91 -32.85
N THR A 820 39.10 31.91 -31.57
CA THR A 820 40.50 31.59 -31.19
C THR A 820 40.86 30.13 -31.48
N GLY A 821 39.87 29.23 -31.60
CA GLY A 821 40.06 27.80 -31.82
C GLY A 821 40.03 26.94 -30.55
N VAL A 822 39.51 27.44 -29.43
CA VAL A 822 39.21 26.62 -28.25
C VAL A 822 38.08 25.63 -28.54
N ASP A 823 38.11 24.47 -27.90
CA ASP A 823 37.11 23.41 -28.09
C ASP A 823 35.81 23.68 -27.33
N TYR A 824 35.92 24.29 -26.14
CA TYR A 824 34.79 24.54 -25.25
C TYR A 824 34.79 25.94 -24.66
N LEU A 825 33.58 26.49 -24.46
CA LEU A 825 33.33 27.65 -23.62
C LEU A 825 32.52 27.20 -22.40
N ALA A 826 33.10 27.29 -21.21
CA ALA A 826 32.49 26.87 -19.95
C ALA A 826 31.68 28.00 -19.33
N VAL A 827 30.36 27.93 -19.48
CA VAL A 827 29.45 29.00 -19.04
C VAL A 827 28.76 28.58 -17.75
N GLY A 828 29.29 29.04 -16.62
CA GLY A 828 28.72 28.72 -15.31
C GLY A 828 27.28 29.20 -15.13
N ALA A 829 26.94 30.35 -15.72
CA ALA A 829 25.64 31.00 -15.58
C ALA A 829 24.46 30.23 -16.21
N LEU A 830 24.72 29.20 -17.04
CA LEU A 830 23.67 28.46 -17.75
C LEU A 830 22.64 27.84 -16.81
N THR A 831 23.09 27.30 -15.67
CA THR A 831 22.23 26.50 -14.78
C THR A 831 21.71 27.28 -13.59
N HIS A 832 22.54 28.12 -12.96
CA HIS A 832 22.14 28.87 -11.75
C HIS A 832 21.67 30.32 -12.00
N SER A 833 21.80 30.83 -13.22
CA SER A 833 21.48 32.22 -13.56
C SER A 833 20.67 32.37 -14.84
N ALA A 834 20.18 31.27 -15.41
CA ALA A 834 19.25 31.36 -16.53
C ALA A 834 17.95 32.06 -16.10
N PRO A 835 17.49 33.07 -16.86
CA PRO A 835 16.14 33.58 -16.70
C PRO A 835 15.14 32.47 -17.02
N ALA A 836 14.10 32.31 -16.18
CA ALA A 836 13.00 31.40 -16.48
C ALA A 836 12.32 31.79 -17.81
N LEU A 837 11.96 30.81 -18.63
CA LEU A 837 11.14 31.04 -19.82
C LEU A 837 9.70 31.25 -19.37
N ASP A 838 9.06 32.32 -19.85
CA ASP A 838 7.67 32.63 -19.48
C ASP A 838 6.71 31.60 -20.13
N ILE A 839 6.11 30.75 -19.29
CA ILE A 839 5.15 29.70 -19.67
C ILE A 839 4.00 29.77 -18.67
N ALA A 840 2.77 29.69 -19.17
CA ALA A 840 1.56 29.76 -18.36
C ALA A 840 0.68 28.53 -18.58
N LEU A 841 -0.27 28.31 -17.67
CA LEU A 841 -1.34 27.33 -17.83
C LEU A 841 -2.67 28.09 -18.00
N ASP A 842 -3.34 27.86 -19.12
CA ASP A 842 -4.61 28.51 -19.47
C ASP A 842 -5.74 27.49 -19.43
N LEU A 843 -6.73 27.67 -18.56
CA LEU A 843 -7.97 26.92 -18.64
C LEU A 843 -8.72 27.31 -19.92
N ARG A 844 -9.17 26.33 -20.70
CA ARG A 844 -10.10 26.57 -21.80
C ARG A 844 -11.42 27.06 -21.21
N GLY A 845 -11.83 28.26 -21.60
CA GLY A 845 -13.18 28.75 -21.31
C GLY A 845 -14.21 27.86 -22.01
N ASN A 846 -15.32 27.57 -21.32
CA ASN A 846 -16.47 26.89 -21.91
C ASN A 846 -17.10 27.70 -23.05
#